data_AF-A0A3D2Z9X7-F1
#
_entry.id   AF-A0A3D2Z9X7-F1
#
_cell.length_a   1.000
_cell.length_b   1.000
_cell.length_c   1.000
_cell.angle_alpha   90.00
_cell.angle_beta   90.00
_cell.angle_gamma   90.00
#
_symmetry.space_group_name_H-M   'P 1'
#
loop_
_entity.id
_entity.type
_entity.pdbx_description
1 polymer ?
#
loop_
_entity_poly.entity_id
_entity_poly.type
_entity_poly.pdbx_seq_one_letter_code
_entity_poly.pdbx_strand_id
1 'polypeptide(L)'
;MRVVASTCQIILCLALTAGSQTWAAQAELGAVLQGHLRQLSGHRSRVTGYPGAATAATQIEAHLRAAGSDAVYHRSFHVPVPIDLGASIMIAGATHQLHVMWPNMARTSTTGGEGVEGRLVYLTGTGTVQIDAVDLQGAIVLLDYNSADDWVRVFDAGAAAVIFLAVDDVDVTEAAHRTDGARHFLSASADMPRFYAEVAVARRLRQVTPVPVARLTGRMDWLDAQGTTLVAVVQGADPNLQQEAVVIASYYDAISPVPALAPGADQASGVAVWLELARRLLQQPPARTVILVAAPGHFQGLAGMRNFVDMLRQREAGTAAATPLQNRLEGLRIRTVLGLDLSSRGATVALQQAGAPYRVRTVRPTLFHRVEDLAERYEAARLAGEPILGGALKPLAVRRDIGRMPEPIPVDGAVASLAGFLGLTMVTAGDSRPLFDSPADHFDKVDVAGLTRQAGFVLSLLPALLDDPEADWQPARAKDSYGVLTGRFVTWGAGAFEPDAPVPGALVRVRSLQHVLAGVRPDILAITAADGSYELRGLEARTLYLKPVDLEAYAADRESGRLHTVVDRGAASAVTHPSRVLMDHNEEERTLVGFRVRPIVLPDLFDPRSLLTLDHARLLDGETDADLQRFGLTLPATAAVIKKDGYYDGAGPRKERVGVFFVPPERPVKVVMTSGGLGVGQRLLLLGGGAGDPFGAGLGPAAAPIVTGLAQRVAVDLTELNQQRLDNLQSHGITSQPLRQLHERSRRLAQRNGTQREAWSLAARAHRAIAALVTDAVTGVLFVLLMLLPFSVFAERLLFESKNVHRQVGGAALLFLLAFGVLRYSHPAFDLTLYPLVVLVGFLILALSIVVTTIGMGRLNDQLQRSVSVVVARHRTESRRTAMVGRAFLLGVAQMRRRPMRTLLTCATLLLLTFCLVSFTSVQSTARFHMTPMTKEGGAGNDAVLLRRPGWAGLVGAVPDYLGLSIGVVAAPRFWYEKPGLVR
;
A
#
# COMPACT_ATOMS: atom_id res chain seq x y z
N MET A 1 44.09 -52.98 -33.39
CA MET A 1 44.28 -52.43 -32.03
C MET A 1 45.13 -51.16 -31.98
N ARG A 2 46.25 -51.01 -32.73
CA ARG A 2 47.07 -49.78 -32.71
C ARG A 2 46.36 -48.50 -33.22
N VAL A 3 45.47 -48.62 -34.21
CA VAL A 3 44.71 -47.47 -34.74
C VAL A 3 43.71 -46.92 -33.71
N VAL A 4 43.04 -47.78 -32.95
CA VAL A 4 42.04 -47.37 -31.93
C VAL A 4 42.68 -46.65 -30.74
N ALA A 5 43.89 -47.04 -30.35
CA ALA A 5 44.64 -46.40 -29.27
C ALA A 5 45.11 -44.98 -29.64
N SER A 6 45.57 -44.78 -30.88
CA SER A 6 45.96 -43.44 -31.38
C SER A 6 44.76 -42.51 -31.55
N THR A 7 43.60 -43.02 -31.99
CA THR A 7 42.38 -42.19 -32.07
C THR A 7 41.88 -41.78 -30.69
N CYS A 8 41.94 -42.68 -29.69
CA CYS A 8 41.58 -42.34 -28.31
C CYS A 8 42.54 -41.31 -27.67
N GLN A 9 43.85 -41.39 -27.94
CA GLN A 9 44.81 -40.38 -27.45
C GLN A 9 44.64 -39.02 -28.12
N ILE A 10 44.32 -38.97 -29.42
CA ILE A 10 44.05 -37.72 -30.13
C ILE A 10 42.73 -37.11 -29.64
N ILE A 11 41.68 -37.90 -29.42
CA ILE A 11 40.41 -37.43 -28.84
C ILE A 11 40.61 -36.94 -27.40
N LEU A 12 41.41 -37.64 -26.59
CA LEU A 12 41.71 -37.23 -25.22
C LEU A 12 42.54 -35.93 -25.19
N CYS A 13 43.55 -35.80 -26.07
CA CYS A 13 44.32 -34.56 -26.19
C CYS A 13 43.48 -33.40 -26.74
N LEU A 14 42.60 -33.62 -27.71
CA LEU A 14 41.68 -32.59 -28.22
C LEU A 14 40.63 -32.19 -27.18
N ALA A 15 40.14 -33.13 -26.38
CA ALA A 15 39.22 -32.86 -25.28
C ALA A 15 39.91 -32.09 -24.13
N LEU A 16 41.16 -32.44 -23.80
CA LEU A 16 41.97 -31.74 -22.81
C LEU A 16 42.37 -30.33 -23.27
N THR A 17 42.73 -30.13 -24.55
CA THR A 17 43.07 -28.81 -25.07
C THR A 17 41.83 -27.91 -25.22
N ALA A 18 40.70 -28.44 -25.70
CA ALA A 18 39.44 -27.70 -25.76
C ALA A 18 38.90 -27.35 -24.34
N GLY A 19 39.05 -28.24 -23.36
CA GLY A 19 38.74 -27.98 -21.96
C GLY A 19 39.64 -26.92 -21.33
N SER A 20 40.94 -26.90 -21.67
CA SER A 20 41.89 -25.89 -21.17
C SER A 20 41.66 -24.49 -21.73
N GLN A 21 41.30 -24.37 -23.03
CA GLN A 21 41.03 -23.07 -23.66
C GLN A 21 39.71 -22.44 -23.15
N THR A 22 38.69 -23.25 -22.91
CA THR A 22 37.41 -22.77 -22.37
C THR A 22 37.54 -22.29 -20.93
N TRP A 23 38.34 -22.97 -20.11
CA TRP A 23 38.68 -22.52 -18.75
C TRP A 23 39.48 -21.21 -18.73
N ALA A 24 40.48 -21.06 -19.60
CA ALA A 24 41.28 -19.84 -19.68
C ALA A 24 40.44 -18.62 -20.08
N ALA A 25 39.55 -18.77 -21.07
CA ALA A 25 38.65 -17.70 -21.49
C ALA A 25 37.61 -17.31 -20.42
N GLN A 26 37.12 -18.27 -19.63
CA GLN A 26 36.24 -17.98 -18.49
C GLN A 26 36.99 -17.26 -17.37
N ALA A 27 38.23 -17.66 -17.07
CA ALA A 27 39.06 -17.00 -16.06
C ALA A 27 39.38 -15.54 -16.45
N GLU A 28 39.69 -15.30 -17.71
CA GLU A 28 39.92 -13.95 -18.25
C GLU A 28 38.64 -13.09 -18.15
N LEU A 29 37.49 -13.62 -18.57
CA LEU A 29 36.21 -12.94 -18.43
C LEU A 29 35.91 -12.59 -16.96
N GLY A 30 36.14 -13.52 -16.04
CA GLY A 30 35.95 -13.30 -14.61
C GLY A 30 36.84 -12.17 -14.07
N ALA A 31 38.10 -12.09 -14.52
CA ALA A 31 39.00 -11.01 -14.14
C ALA A 31 38.54 -9.63 -14.67
N VAL A 32 38.04 -9.58 -15.92
CA VAL A 32 37.49 -8.36 -16.52
C VAL A 32 36.25 -7.89 -15.74
N LEU A 33 35.31 -8.78 -15.47
CA LEU A 33 34.09 -8.47 -14.70
C LEU A 33 34.45 -8.00 -13.29
N GLN A 34 35.39 -8.66 -12.62
CA GLN A 34 35.91 -8.22 -11.32
C GLN A 34 36.50 -6.80 -11.38
N GLY A 35 37.21 -6.45 -12.45
CA GLY A 35 37.73 -5.11 -12.69
C GLY A 35 36.61 -4.07 -12.76
N HIS A 36 35.60 -4.32 -13.59
CA HIS A 36 34.42 -3.43 -13.72
C HIS A 36 33.67 -3.28 -12.39
N LEU A 37 33.40 -4.38 -11.69
CA LEU A 37 32.69 -4.38 -10.41
C LEU A 37 33.43 -3.56 -9.34
N ARG A 38 34.75 -3.74 -9.20
CA ARG A 38 35.56 -2.97 -8.24
C ARG A 38 35.60 -1.48 -8.58
N GLN A 39 35.71 -1.15 -9.86
CA GLN A 39 35.73 0.24 -10.30
C GLN A 39 34.41 0.94 -10.00
N LEU A 40 33.29 0.32 -10.37
CA LEU A 40 31.95 0.87 -10.14
C LEU A 40 31.62 0.93 -8.64
N SER A 41 31.95 -0.09 -7.86
CA SER A 41 31.65 -0.16 -6.41
C SER A 41 32.68 0.54 -5.51
N GLY A 42 33.70 1.19 -6.09
CA GLY A 42 34.74 1.91 -5.34
C GLY A 42 34.27 3.21 -4.67
N HIS A 43 33.06 3.68 -4.97
CA HIS A 43 32.47 4.89 -4.40
C HIS A 43 31.52 4.57 -3.23
N ARG A 44 31.37 5.52 -2.29
CA ARG A 44 30.46 5.35 -1.15
C ARG A 44 29.00 5.12 -1.56
N SER A 45 28.51 5.87 -2.54
CA SER A 45 27.13 5.73 -3.03
C SER A 45 27.02 6.01 -4.53
N ARG A 46 26.38 5.08 -5.24
CA ARG A 46 25.91 5.26 -6.62
C ARG A 46 24.41 5.51 -6.72
N VAL A 47 23.73 5.96 -5.65
CA VAL A 47 22.36 6.46 -5.79
C VAL A 47 22.36 7.62 -6.78
N THR A 48 21.42 7.65 -7.72
CA THR A 48 21.24 8.78 -8.65
C THR A 48 21.20 10.10 -7.87
N GLY A 49 21.97 11.10 -8.30
CA GLY A 49 22.13 12.38 -7.58
C GLY A 49 23.29 12.43 -6.56
N TYR A 50 23.85 11.29 -6.15
CA TYR A 50 25.08 11.24 -5.36
C TYR A 50 26.32 11.22 -6.26
N PRO A 51 27.50 11.68 -5.77
CA PRO A 51 28.71 11.81 -6.60
C PRO A 51 29.18 10.50 -7.28
N GLY A 52 28.94 9.34 -6.66
CA GLY A 52 29.37 8.06 -7.25
C GLY A 52 28.57 7.66 -8.49
N ALA A 53 27.30 8.09 -8.62
CA ALA A 53 26.53 7.84 -9.85
C ALA A 53 27.10 8.64 -11.03
N ALA A 54 27.42 9.93 -10.81
CA ALA A 54 28.06 10.76 -11.82
C ALA A 54 29.45 10.21 -12.21
N THR A 55 30.22 9.73 -11.22
CA THR A 55 31.54 9.14 -11.49
C THR A 55 31.42 7.84 -12.29
N ALA A 56 30.43 6.99 -11.97
CA ALA A 56 30.14 5.78 -12.75
C ALA A 56 29.77 6.11 -14.21
N ALA A 57 29.01 7.19 -14.44
CA ALA A 57 28.71 7.65 -15.80
C ALA A 57 29.99 8.01 -16.57
N THR A 58 30.89 8.79 -15.97
CA THR A 58 32.19 9.13 -16.58
C THR A 58 33.05 7.89 -16.86
N GLN A 59 33.05 6.92 -15.95
CA GLN A 59 33.78 5.66 -16.14
C GLN A 59 33.21 4.83 -17.30
N ILE A 60 31.88 4.72 -17.39
CA ILE A 60 31.20 4.01 -18.49
C ILE A 60 31.48 4.70 -19.82
N GLU A 61 31.41 6.03 -19.88
CA GLU A 61 31.79 6.78 -21.09
C GLU A 61 33.23 6.49 -21.50
N ALA A 62 34.18 6.51 -20.56
CA ALA A 62 35.58 6.20 -20.83
C ALA A 62 35.76 4.78 -21.40
N HIS A 63 35.03 3.78 -20.87
CA HIS A 63 35.04 2.41 -21.40
C HIS A 63 34.48 2.34 -22.83
N LEU A 64 33.37 3.04 -23.11
CA LEU A 64 32.79 3.08 -24.46
C LEU A 64 33.74 3.73 -25.47
N ARG A 65 34.40 4.84 -25.10
CA ARG A 65 35.39 5.50 -25.96
C ARG A 65 36.62 4.63 -26.18
N ALA A 66 37.15 4.01 -25.12
CA ALA A 66 38.29 3.10 -25.22
C ALA A 66 37.97 1.85 -26.07
N ALA A 67 36.71 1.44 -26.11
CA ALA A 67 36.24 0.35 -26.97
C ALA A 67 36.09 0.75 -28.46
N GLY A 68 36.23 2.03 -28.80
CA GLY A 68 36.14 2.52 -30.18
C GLY A 68 34.84 3.25 -30.54
N SER A 69 34.06 3.73 -29.56
CA SER A 69 32.87 4.53 -29.85
C SER A 69 33.22 5.94 -30.32
N ASP A 70 32.77 6.31 -31.51
CA ASP A 70 32.96 7.64 -32.10
C ASP A 70 32.28 8.75 -31.28
N ALA A 71 31.09 8.47 -30.75
CA ALA A 71 30.28 9.42 -30.01
C ALA A 71 29.49 8.72 -28.89
N VAL A 72 29.58 9.30 -27.70
CA VAL A 72 28.71 8.98 -26.55
C VAL A 72 27.82 10.19 -26.32
N TYR A 73 26.51 10.00 -26.47
CA TYR A 73 25.50 11.04 -26.30
C TYR A 73 24.97 11.03 -24.88
N HIS A 74 24.73 12.23 -24.33
CA HIS A 74 24.20 12.40 -22.99
C HIS A 74 22.74 12.85 -23.05
N ARG A 75 21.88 12.17 -22.30
CA ARG A 75 20.49 12.57 -22.10
C ARG A 75 20.25 12.78 -20.62
N SER A 76 20.19 14.04 -20.22
CA SER A 76 19.91 14.40 -18.83
C SER A 76 18.41 14.38 -18.52
N PHE A 77 18.10 14.05 -17.27
CA PHE A 77 16.77 14.14 -16.70
C PHE A 77 16.85 14.53 -15.24
N HIS A 78 15.72 14.96 -14.69
CA HIS A 78 15.60 15.40 -13.31
C HIS A 78 14.75 14.39 -12.53
N VAL A 79 15.17 14.07 -11.30
CA VAL A 79 14.47 13.15 -10.41
C VAL A 79 14.64 13.63 -8.96
N PRO A 80 13.55 13.68 -8.17
CA PRO A 80 13.66 13.98 -6.74
C PRO A 80 14.46 12.90 -6.01
N VAL A 81 15.48 13.31 -5.25
CA VAL A 81 16.35 12.42 -4.47
C VAL A 81 16.55 13.00 -3.07
N PRO A 82 16.50 12.16 -2.02
CA PRO A 82 16.88 12.59 -0.68
C PRO A 82 18.41 12.60 -0.55
N ILE A 83 18.97 13.80 -0.37
CA ILE A 83 20.41 14.01 -0.20
C ILE A 83 20.75 14.14 1.28
N ASP A 84 21.59 13.22 1.77
CA ASP A 84 22.16 13.26 3.11
C ASP A 84 23.23 14.36 3.21
N LEU A 85 23.01 15.31 4.10
CA LEU A 85 23.93 16.42 4.38
C LEU A 85 24.77 16.18 5.63
N GLY A 86 24.72 14.96 6.18
CA GLY A 86 25.48 14.50 7.33
C GLY A 86 24.64 14.36 8.59
N ALA A 87 25.07 13.44 9.46
CA ALA A 87 24.55 13.28 10.80
C ALA A 87 25.67 12.94 11.78
N SER A 88 25.46 13.26 13.05
CA SER A 88 26.39 12.94 14.12
C SER A 88 25.70 12.81 15.47
N ILE A 89 26.29 11.99 16.34
CA ILE A 89 25.93 11.91 17.74
C ILE A 89 27.12 12.33 18.61
N MET A 90 26.87 13.19 19.58
CA MET A 90 27.84 13.65 20.57
C MET A 90 27.55 12.97 21.91
N ILE A 91 28.56 12.31 22.47
CA ILE A 91 28.50 11.57 23.73
C ILE A 91 29.72 11.94 24.57
N ALA A 92 29.51 12.51 25.77
CA ALA A 92 30.60 12.89 26.68
C ALA A 92 31.75 13.69 26.02
N GLY A 93 31.41 14.58 25.07
CA GLY A 93 32.38 15.42 24.33
C GLY A 93 33.03 14.75 23.11
N ALA A 94 32.78 13.46 22.86
CA ALA A 94 33.21 12.77 21.65
C ALA A 94 32.11 12.77 20.58
N THR A 95 32.45 13.10 19.34
CA THR A 95 31.52 13.11 18.21
C THR A 95 31.73 11.89 17.32
N HIS A 96 30.65 11.17 17.04
CA HIS A 96 30.63 10.04 16.12
C HIS A 96 29.77 10.37 14.90
N GLN A 97 30.31 10.11 13.72
CA GLN A 97 29.60 10.33 12.45
C GLN A 97 28.57 9.23 12.21
N LEU A 98 27.41 9.64 11.70
CA LEU A 98 26.27 8.79 11.36
C LEU A 98 25.79 9.15 9.96
N HIS A 99 24.93 8.30 9.41
CA HIS A 99 24.25 8.55 8.15
C HIS A 99 22.75 8.69 8.37
N VAL A 100 22.10 9.54 7.58
CA VAL A 100 20.66 9.71 7.63
C VAL A 100 20.00 8.61 6.81
N MET A 101 18.98 7.95 7.35
CA MET A 101 18.24 6.92 6.60
C MET A 101 17.28 7.52 5.58
N TRP A 102 16.97 6.75 4.55
CA TRP A 102 15.96 7.06 3.53
C TRP A 102 14.68 7.58 4.18
N PRO A 103 14.04 8.67 3.70
CA PRO A 103 12.91 9.29 4.39
C PRO A 103 11.72 8.35 4.63
N ASN A 104 10.93 8.64 5.66
CA ASN A 104 9.55 8.16 5.72
C ASN A 104 8.76 9.00 4.72
N MET A 105 8.62 8.53 3.48
CA MET A 105 8.07 9.30 2.35
C MET A 105 8.58 10.73 2.27
N ALA A 106 7.72 11.74 2.45
CA ALA A 106 8.12 13.13 2.34
C ALA A 106 8.83 13.65 3.59
N ARG A 107 8.66 12.99 4.75
CA ARG A 107 9.27 13.42 6.02
C ARG A 107 10.67 12.83 6.15
N THR A 108 11.68 13.69 6.01
CA THR A 108 13.10 13.34 6.21
C THR A 108 13.41 13.18 7.70
N SER A 109 14.51 12.49 8.03
CA SER A 109 14.96 12.34 9.42
C SER A 109 15.71 13.59 9.95
N THR A 110 15.45 14.77 9.40
CA THR A 110 16.10 16.01 9.83
C THR A 110 15.67 16.39 11.25
N THR A 111 16.65 16.64 12.13
CA THR A 111 16.43 16.95 13.56
C THR A 111 16.18 18.42 13.85
N GLY A 112 16.33 19.32 12.86
CA GLY A 112 16.39 20.76 13.06
C GLY A 112 17.72 21.23 13.66
N GLY A 113 17.93 22.55 13.75
CA GLY A 113 19.19 23.16 14.18
C GLY A 113 19.59 22.89 15.63
N GLU A 114 18.62 22.71 16.54
CA GLU A 114 18.90 22.38 17.95
C GLU A 114 19.32 20.91 18.14
N GLY A 115 18.95 20.02 17.21
CA GLY A 115 19.14 18.59 17.34
C GLY A 115 18.14 17.94 18.30
N VAL A 116 18.35 16.65 18.57
CA VAL A 116 17.61 15.86 19.56
C VAL A 116 18.55 15.54 20.71
N GLU A 117 18.18 15.90 21.93
CA GLU A 117 18.92 15.54 23.14
C GLU A 117 18.12 14.53 23.96
N GLY A 118 18.78 13.49 24.46
CA GLY A 118 18.13 12.46 25.26
C GLY A 118 19.09 11.41 25.78
N ARG A 119 18.57 10.51 26.61
CA ARG A 119 19.33 9.36 27.12
C ARG A 119 19.60 8.38 25.97
N LEU A 120 20.82 7.86 25.90
CA LEU A 120 21.18 6.85 24.92
C LEU A 120 20.95 5.45 25.51
N VAL A 121 20.17 4.62 24.81
CA VAL A 121 19.76 3.29 25.27
C VAL A 121 19.97 2.27 24.17
N TYR A 122 20.57 1.12 24.47
CA TYR A 122 20.75 0.01 23.53
C TYR A 122 19.82 -1.13 23.91
N LEU A 123 19.04 -1.62 22.95
CA LEU A 123 18.21 -2.80 23.11
C LEU A 123 18.88 -3.97 22.38
N THR A 124 19.33 -4.94 23.17
CA THR A 124 20.20 -6.07 22.77
C THR A 124 19.45 -7.25 22.11
N GLY A 125 18.22 -7.05 21.63
CA GLY A 125 17.43 -8.13 21.06
C GLY A 125 16.14 -7.67 20.40
N THR A 126 15.54 -8.57 19.62
CA THR A 126 14.21 -8.40 19.04
C THR A 126 13.15 -8.80 20.06
N GLY A 127 12.12 -7.97 20.22
CA GLY A 127 10.94 -8.32 21.01
C GLY A 127 10.41 -7.27 21.98
N THR A 128 9.12 -7.41 22.26
CA THR A 128 8.31 -6.44 23.02
C THR A 128 8.64 -6.39 24.51
N VAL A 129 9.14 -7.49 25.08
CA VAL A 129 9.44 -7.59 26.53
C VAL A 129 10.53 -6.62 26.97
N GLN A 130 11.56 -6.42 26.15
CA GLN A 130 12.65 -5.50 26.49
C GLN A 130 12.22 -4.03 26.31
N ILE A 131 11.37 -3.75 25.32
CA ILE A 131 10.82 -2.40 25.07
C ILE A 131 9.94 -1.97 26.24
N ASP A 132 9.02 -2.84 26.69
CA ASP A 132 8.10 -2.52 27.78
C ASP A 132 8.79 -2.41 29.15
N ALA A 133 9.99 -2.96 29.29
CA ALA A 133 10.76 -2.96 30.54
C ALA A 133 11.61 -1.69 30.74
N VAL A 134 11.82 -0.88 29.70
CA VAL A 134 12.70 0.29 29.74
C VAL A 134 11.90 1.55 29.46
N ASP A 135 12.10 2.60 30.26
CA ASP A 135 11.55 3.92 29.95
C ASP A 135 12.31 4.55 28.77
N LEU A 136 11.62 4.64 27.63
CA LEU A 136 12.14 5.18 26.38
C LEU A 136 11.68 6.62 26.10
N GLN A 137 10.95 7.26 27.03
CA GLN A 137 10.43 8.60 26.82
C GLN A 137 11.58 9.61 26.55
N GLY A 138 11.57 10.20 25.35
CA GLY A 138 12.61 11.14 24.91
C GLY A 138 13.99 10.52 24.64
N ALA A 139 14.12 9.20 24.70
CA ALA A 139 15.41 8.53 24.53
C ALA A 139 15.84 8.47 23.05
N ILE A 140 17.17 8.42 22.84
CA ILE A 140 17.79 8.04 21.58
C ILE A 140 18.09 6.54 21.68
N VAL A 141 17.51 5.72 20.81
CA VAL A 141 17.56 4.27 20.94
C VAL A 141 18.45 3.65 19.86
N LEU A 142 19.39 2.81 20.28
CA LEU A 142 20.22 1.99 19.44
C LEU A 142 19.52 0.64 19.21
N LEU A 143 19.43 0.23 17.95
CA LEU A 143 18.91 -1.08 17.54
C LEU A 143 19.87 -1.73 16.56
N ASP A 144 20.02 -3.04 16.62
CA ASP A 144 20.72 -3.75 15.55
C ASP A 144 19.94 -3.65 14.23
N TYR A 145 20.65 -3.66 13.10
CA TYR A 145 20.03 -3.48 11.79
C TYR A 145 18.98 -4.57 11.49
N ASN A 146 19.11 -5.79 12.00
CA ASN A 146 18.12 -6.85 11.83
C ASN A 146 16.97 -6.82 12.86
N SER A 147 16.63 -5.64 13.41
CA SER A 147 15.56 -5.47 14.43
C SER A 147 14.12 -5.53 13.88
N ALA A 148 13.95 -5.84 12.59
CA ALA A 148 12.64 -5.93 11.94
C ALA A 148 11.76 -4.69 12.18
N ASP A 149 10.55 -4.85 12.73
CA ASP A 149 9.58 -3.77 12.94
C ASP A 149 9.64 -3.17 14.36
N ASP A 150 10.64 -3.53 15.17
CA ASP A 150 10.73 -3.10 16.59
C ASP A 150 10.98 -1.60 16.74
N TRP A 151 11.64 -0.98 15.76
CA TRP A 151 11.87 0.47 15.76
C TRP A 151 10.55 1.27 15.81
N VAL A 152 9.46 0.77 15.23
CA VAL A 152 8.14 1.41 15.29
C VAL A 152 7.58 1.34 16.71
N ARG A 153 7.76 0.21 17.40
CA ARG A 153 7.34 0.01 18.80
C ARG A 153 8.14 0.89 19.75
N VAL A 154 9.43 1.09 19.46
CA VAL A 154 10.30 2.01 20.21
C VAL A 154 9.78 3.45 20.14
N PHE A 155 9.27 3.90 18.99
CA PHE A 155 8.58 5.21 18.89
C PHE A 155 7.22 5.23 19.60
N ASP A 156 6.44 4.14 19.57
CA ASP A 156 5.21 4.03 20.37
C ASP A 156 5.50 4.13 21.88
N ALA A 157 6.65 3.63 22.32
CA ALA A 157 7.14 3.74 23.70
C ALA A 157 7.76 5.11 24.05
N GLY A 158 7.80 6.06 23.11
CA GLY A 158 8.18 7.46 23.38
C GLY A 158 9.60 7.87 23.00
N ALA A 159 10.35 7.03 22.27
CA ALA A 159 11.68 7.40 21.78
C ALA A 159 11.64 8.64 20.88
N ALA A 160 12.69 9.47 20.97
CA ALA A 160 12.85 10.66 20.15
C ALA A 160 13.53 10.37 18.81
N ALA A 161 14.42 9.38 18.76
CA ALA A 161 15.11 8.95 17.55
C ALA A 161 15.63 7.50 17.65
N VAL A 162 15.85 6.87 16.49
CA VAL A 162 16.45 5.53 16.39
C VAL A 162 17.76 5.59 15.59
N ILE A 163 18.78 4.87 16.06
CA ILE A 163 20.03 4.64 15.33
C ILE A 163 20.19 3.13 15.11
N PHE A 164 20.16 2.73 13.84
CA PHE A 164 20.44 1.36 13.45
C PHE A 164 21.94 1.11 13.42
N LEU A 165 22.36 0.02 14.05
CA LEU A 165 23.75 -0.39 14.17
C LEU A 165 24.07 -1.44 13.11
N ALA A 166 25.13 -1.22 12.33
CA ALA A 166 25.68 -2.23 11.44
C ALA A 166 25.99 -3.53 12.21
N VAL A 167 25.74 -4.67 11.55
CA VAL A 167 26.03 -6.01 12.08
C VAL A 167 27.35 -6.49 11.48
N ASP A 168 28.20 -7.10 12.31
CA ASP A 168 29.56 -7.50 11.94
C ASP A 168 29.91 -8.97 12.26
N ASP A 169 29.26 -9.59 13.25
CA ASP A 169 29.59 -10.94 13.73
C ASP A 169 28.63 -12.04 13.21
N VAL A 170 27.81 -11.74 12.20
CA VAL A 170 26.78 -12.63 11.65
C VAL A 170 26.88 -12.64 10.12
N ASP A 171 26.32 -13.67 9.46
CA ASP A 171 26.18 -13.63 8.01
C ASP A 171 25.41 -12.38 7.58
N VAL A 172 26.12 -11.47 6.92
CA VAL A 172 25.61 -10.17 6.48
C VAL A 172 24.47 -10.33 5.47
N THR A 173 24.45 -11.45 4.73
CA THR A 173 23.36 -11.73 3.78
C THR A 173 22.04 -12.02 4.49
N GLU A 174 22.09 -12.51 5.73
CA GLU A 174 20.91 -12.68 6.59
C GLU A 174 20.65 -11.43 7.43
N ALA A 175 21.70 -10.83 8.01
CA ALA A 175 21.58 -9.73 8.98
C ALA A 175 21.36 -8.35 8.36
N ALA A 176 21.70 -8.17 7.08
CA ALA A 176 21.47 -6.93 6.33
C ALA A 176 20.69 -7.21 5.03
N HIS A 177 19.79 -8.19 5.09
CA HIS A 177 18.97 -8.59 3.95
C HIS A 177 18.10 -7.42 3.48
N ARG A 178 17.90 -7.31 2.16
CA ARG A 178 17.07 -6.28 1.51
C ARG A 178 15.66 -6.15 2.10
N THR A 179 15.09 -7.26 2.55
CA THR A 179 13.76 -7.26 3.18
C THR A 179 13.71 -6.56 4.53
N ASP A 180 14.85 -6.47 5.23
CA ASP A 180 14.97 -5.68 6.45
C ASP A 180 15.23 -4.21 6.11
N GLY A 181 16.06 -3.96 5.10
CA GLY A 181 16.22 -2.62 4.52
C GLY A 181 14.89 -1.96 4.15
N ALA A 182 14.00 -2.69 3.47
CA ALA A 182 12.66 -2.23 3.11
C ALA A 182 11.72 -1.98 4.31
N ARG A 183 12.06 -2.46 5.51
CA ARG A 183 11.27 -2.25 6.75
C ARG A 183 11.76 -1.07 7.59
N HIS A 184 12.94 -0.53 7.30
CA HIS A 184 13.50 0.60 8.05
C HIS A 184 13.01 1.97 7.59
N PHE A 185 12.03 2.03 6.69
CA PHE A 185 11.34 3.25 6.28
C PHE A 185 9.90 2.93 5.86
N LEU A 186 9.06 3.97 5.82
CA LEU A 186 7.61 3.84 5.64
C LEU A 186 7.11 4.50 4.36
N SER A 187 6.00 3.97 3.85
CA SER A 187 5.16 4.56 2.80
C SER A 187 4.22 5.68 3.29
N ALA A 188 4.34 6.04 4.57
CA ALA A 188 3.65 7.16 5.21
C ALA A 188 4.65 8.19 5.74
N SER A 189 4.32 9.48 5.65
CA SER A 189 5.23 10.58 6.00
C SER A 189 5.35 10.82 7.52
N ALA A 190 5.75 9.79 8.26
CA ALA A 190 5.82 9.79 9.72
C ALA A 190 7.08 10.49 10.24
N ASP A 191 6.90 11.39 11.22
CA ASP A 191 7.98 12.10 11.91
C ASP A 191 8.67 11.20 12.94
N MET A 192 9.45 10.24 12.44
CA MET A 192 10.19 9.24 13.21
C MET A 192 11.67 9.27 12.76
N PRO A 193 12.52 10.11 13.36
CA PRO A 193 13.90 10.32 12.91
C PRO A 193 14.78 9.08 13.08
N ARG A 194 15.46 8.69 11.99
CA ARG A 194 16.20 7.43 11.89
C ARG A 194 17.57 7.64 11.25
N PHE A 195 18.59 7.03 11.85
CA PHE A 195 19.99 7.15 11.48
C PHE A 195 20.67 5.78 11.43
N TYR A 196 21.86 5.72 10.82
CA TYR A 196 22.65 4.51 10.69
C TYR A 196 24.09 4.73 11.14
N ALA A 197 24.62 3.77 11.91
CA ALA A 197 26.00 3.74 12.35
C ALA A 197 26.76 2.60 11.65
N GLU A 198 27.82 2.93 10.92
CA GLU A 198 28.74 1.95 10.33
C GLU A 198 29.45 1.12 11.42
N VAL A 199 29.99 -0.05 11.06
CA VAL A 199 30.57 -1.06 11.98
C VAL A 199 31.48 -0.46 13.07
N ALA A 200 32.43 0.39 12.69
CA ALA A 200 33.38 0.98 13.63
C ALA A 200 32.72 1.93 14.66
N VAL A 201 31.65 2.63 14.26
CA VAL A 201 30.88 3.49 15.16
C VAL A 201 29.91 2.65 15.98
N ALA A 202 29.24 1.69 15.36
CA ALA A 202 28.34 0.75 16.03
C ALA A 202 29.01 0.04 17.21
N ARG A 203 30.22 -0.50 17.03
CA ARG A 203 31.01 -1.11 18.12
C ARG A 203 31.25 -0.15 19.29
N ARG A 204 31.60 1.11 19.02
CA ARG A 204 31.81 2.12 20.07
C ARG A 204 30.50 2.47 20.77
N LEU A 205 29.42 2.67 20.02
CA LEU A 205 28.11 2.98 20.58
C LEU A 205 27.60 1.87 21.51
N ARG A 206 27.81 0.59 21.15
CA ARG A 206 27.50 -0.56 22.02
C ARG A 206 28.29 -0.52 23.34
N GLN A 207 29.55 -0.06 23.32
CA GLN A 207 30.42 -0.01 24.50
C GLN A 207 30.11 1.14 25.46
N VAL A 208 29.74 2.31 24.94
CA VAL A 208 29.52 3.51 25.77
C VAL A 208 28.12 3.58 26.38
N THR A 209 27.17 2.81 25.85
CA THR A 209 25.76 2.83 26.26
C THR A 209 25.53 1.94 27.50
N PRO A 210 24.63 2.31 28.45
CA PRO A 210 23.79 3.50 28.49
C PRO A 210 24.53 4.78 28.89
N VAL A 211 24.12 5.90 28.32
CA VAL A 211 24.68 7.23 28.63
C VAL A 211 23.52 8.19 28.96
N PRO A 212 23.62 9.00 30.04
CA PRO A 212 22.51 9.85 30.49
C PRO A 212 22.12 10.94 29.48
N VAL A 213 23.09 11.48 28.74
CA VAL A 213 22.87 12.55 27.77
C VAL A 213 23.69 12.27 26.52
N ALA A 214 23.00 12.25 25.38
CA ALA A 214 23.58 12.28 24.05
C ALA A 214 22.83 13.32 23.20
N ARG A 215 23.56 14.01 22.33
CA ARG A 215 22.98 14.98 21.39
C ARG A 215 23.15 14.49 19.96
N LEU A 216 22.04 14.34 19.26
CA LEU A 216 21.95 13.84 17.90
C LEU A 216 21.56 14.97 16.95
N THR A 217 22.32 15.12 15.87
CA THR A 217 22.03 16.09 14.82
C THR A 217 22.09 15.40 13.48
N GLY A 218 21.19 15.73 12.56
CA GLY A 218 21.34 15.32 11.17
C GLY A 218 20.37 16.03 10.25
N ARG A 219 20.74 16.10 8.97
CA ARG A 219 19.97 16.82 7.96
C ARG A 219 19.95 16.05 6.64
N MET A 220 18.76 15.97 6.07
CA MET A 220 18.53 15.43 4.74
C MET A 220 17.45 16.26 4.04
N ASP A 221 17.72 16.61 2.79
CA ASP A 221 16.87 17.48 1.98
C ASP A 221 16.44 16.73 0.71
N TRP A 222 15.18 16.92 0.30
CA TRP A 222 14.73 16.50 -1.03
C TRP A 222 15.22 17.50 -2.06
N LEU A 223 16.11 17.06 -2.95
CA LEU A 223 16.64 17.88 -4.03
C LEU A 223 16.21 17.32 -5.38
N ASP A 224 16.00 18.21 -6.34
CA ASP A 224 15.79 17.82 -7.73
C ASP A 224 17.16 17.54 -8.36
N ALA A 225 17.53 16.27 -8.41
CA ALA A 225 18.85 15.84 -8.83
C ALA A 225 18.87 15.49 -10.33
N GLN A 226 19.97 15.86 -10.99
CA GLN A 226 20.17 15.52 -12.40
C GLN A 226 20.78 14.11 -12.54
N GLY A 227 20.13 13.25 -13.32
CA GLY A 227 20.68 11.98 -13.80
C GLY A 227 21.06 12.08 -15.27
N THR A 228 21.99 11.24 -15.74
CA THR A 228 22.47 11.24 -17.13
C THR A 228 22.43 9.85 -17.74
N THR A 229 21.55 9.64 -18.72
CA THR A 229 21.56 8.45 -19.56
C THR A 229 22.62 8.59 -20.65
N LEU A 230 23.49 7.59 -20.77
CA LEU A 230 24.53 7.52 -21.79
C LEU A 230 24.05 6.66 -22.96
N VAL A 231 24.29 7.12 -24.18
CA VAL A 231 23.87 6.41 -25.39
C VAL A 231 25.02 6.36 -26.40
N ALA A 232 25.36 5.16 -26.88
CA ALA A 232 26.28 4.96 -27.99
C ALA A 232 25.59 4.14 -29.10
N VAL A 233 25.95 4.40 -30.36
CA VAL A 233 25.36 3.70 -31.51
C VAL A 233 26.44 2.92 -32.24
N VAL A 234 26.28 1.59 -32.29
CA VAL A 234 27.10 0.69 -33.09
C VAL A 234 26.40 0.49 -34.43
N GLN A 235 26.99 1.01 -35.51
CA GLN A 235 26.43 0.86 -36.85
C GLN A 235 26.50 -0.60 -37.31
N GLY A 236 25.38 -1.15 -37.79
CA GLY A 236 25.34 -2.52 -38.29
C GLY A 236 26.20 -2.72 -39.55
N ALA A 237 26.80 -3.91 -39.68
CA ALA A 237 27.68 -4.27 -40.79
C ALA A 237 26.94 -4.75 -42.05
N ASP A 238 25.69 -5.22 -41.94
CA ASP A 238 24.90 -5.72 -43.08
C ASP A 238 24.08 -4.57 -43.69
N PRO A 239 24.25 -4.26 -44.99
CA PRO A 239 23.51 -3.17 -45.66
C PRO A 239 21.98 -3.28 -45.60
N ASN A 240 21.44 -4.50 -45.50
CA ASN A 240 20.00 -4.76 -45.44
C ASN A 240 19.45 -4.64 -44.01
N LEU A 241 20.26 -4.98 -43.01
CA LEU A 241 19.85 -5.03 -41.60
C LEU A 241 20.28 -3.81 -40.79
N GLN A 242 21.23 -3.00 -41.26
CA GLN A 242 21.78 -1.85 -40.54
C GLN A 242 20.75 -0.73 -40.23
N GLN A 243 19.60 -0.70 -40.91
CA GLN A 243 18.50 0.24 -40.60
C GLN A 243 17.56 -0.28 -39.51
N GLU A 244 17.79 -1.50 -39.01
CA GLU A 244 17.08 -2.07 -37.88
C GLU A 244 17.94 -1.92 -36.63
N ALA A 245 17.36 -1.28 -35.61
CA ALA A 245 18.06 -0.98 -34.38
C ALA A 245 17.47 -1.77 -33.21
N VAL A 246 18.35 -2.43 -32.45
CA VAL A 246 18.02 -3.05 -31.16
C VAL A 246 18.66 -2.21 -30.06
N VAL A 247 17.86 -1.76 -29.09
CA VAL A 247 18.38 -1.09 -27.90
C VAL A 247 18.81 -2.15 -26.90
N ILE A 248 20.06 -2.09 -26.45
CA ILE A 248 20.57 -2.93 -25.35
C ILE A 248 20.90 -2.02 -24.18
N ALA A 249 20.12 -2.16 -23.11
CA ALA A 249 20.14 -1.28 -21.96
C ALA A 249 20.62 -1.98 -20.68
N SER A 250 21.26 -1.23 -19.79
CA SER A 250 21.46 -1.61 -18.39
C SER A 250 21.47 -0.36 -17.51
N TYR A 251 21.25 -0.54 -16.21
CA TYR A 251 21.36 0.55 -15.23
C TYR A 251 22.70 0.49 -14.51
N TYR A 252 23.19 1.64 -14.07
CA TYR A 252 24.49 1.76 -13.38
C TYR A 252 24.40 2.38 -11.98
N ASP A 253 23.25 2.94 -11.63
CA ASP A 253 22.98 3.43 -10.28
C ASP A 253 22.78 2.27 -9.30
N ALA A 254 22.77 2.58 -8.01
CA ALA A 254 22.53 1.63 -6.93
C ALA A 254 21.54 2.21 -5.92
N ILE A 255 21.04 1.37 -5.01
CA ILE A 255 20.16 1.80 -3.92
C ILE A 255 20.59 1.21 -2.58
N SER A 256 20.23 1.94 -1.53
CA SER A 256 20.36 1.53 -0.13
C SER A 256 19.33 2.30 0.72
N PRO A 257 18.87 1.74 1.85
CA PRO A 257 18.11 2.47 2.86
C PRO A 257 18.94 3.56 3.55
N VAL A 258 20.25 3.57 3.33
CA VAL A 258 21.18 4.62 3.75
C VAL A 258 21.75 5.24 2.47
N PRO A 259 21.12 6.28 1.90
CA PRO A 259 21.43 6.72 0.54
C PRO A 259 22.86 7.25 0.35
N ALA A 260 23.53 7.70 1.42
CA ALA A 260 24.96 8.04 1.40
C ALA A 260 25.90 6.82 1.33
N LEU A 261 25.39 5.61 1.56
CA LEU A 261 26.09 4.33 1.55
C LEU A 261 25.35 3.33 0.64
N ALA A 262 25.61 3.43 -0.66
CA ALA A 262 25.11 2.48 -1.67
C ALA A 262 26.24 2.09 -2.64
N PRO A 263 27.24 1.31 -2.19
CA PRO A 263 28.32 0.86 -3.07
C PRO A 263 27.80 -0.05 -4.18
N GLY A 264 26.72 -0.80 -3.96
CA GLY A 264 25.97 -1.51 -5.00
C GLY A 264 26.80 -2.51 -5.81
N ALA A 265 27.68 -3.29 -5.18
CA ALA A 265 28.58 -4.15 -5.93
C ALA A 265 27.84 -5.23 -6.73
N ASP A 266 26.90 -5.95 -6.11
CA ASP A 266 26.11 -6.97 -6.80
C ASP A 266 25.11 -6.31 -7.78
N GLN A 267 24.59 -5.14 -7.45
CA GLN A 267 23.74 -4.31 -8.34
C GLN A 267 24.46 -3.87 -9.61
N ALA A 268 25.79 -3.80 -9.62
CA ALA A 268 26.59 -3.47 -10.81
C ALA A 268 26.77 -4.66 -11.77
N SER A 269 26.30 -5.87 -11.42
CA SER A 269 26.48 -7.10 -12.21
C SER A 269 25.94 -6.96 -13.64
N GLY A 270 24.74 -6.38 -13.80
CA GLY A 270 24.14 -6.12 -15.11
C GLY A 270 25.01 -5.22 -15.99
N VAL A 271 25.42 -4.06 -15.48
CA VAL A 271 26.24 -3.11 -16.24
C VAL A 271 27.67 -3.60 -16.47
N ALA A 272 28.24 -4.41 -15.57
CA ALA A 272 29.55 -5.02 -15.78
C ALA A 272 29.55 -5.97 -16.99
N VAL A 273 28.51 -6.80 -17.14
CA VAL A 273 28.34 -7.66 -18.32
C VAL A 273 28.00 -6.83 -19.56
N TRP A 274 27.20 -5.76 -19.39
CA TRP A 274 26.87 -4.83 -20.47
C TRP A 274 28.11 -4.12 -21.03
N LEU A 275 29.07 -3.71 -20.20
CA LEU A 275 30.32 -3.07 -20.62
C LEU A 275 31.16 -4.00 -21.51
N GLU A 276 31.28 -5.27 -21.11
CA GLU A 276 32.00 -6.27 -21.91
C GLU A 276 31.26 -6.58 -23.23
N LEU A 277 29.92 -6.62 -23.21
CA LEU A 277 29.12 -6.75 -24.43
C LEU A 277 29.32 -5.54 -25.35
N ALA A 278 29.23 -4.33 -24.81
CA ALA A 278 29.44 -3.08 -25.54
C ALA A 278 30.83 -3.05 -26.20
N ARG A 279 31.87 -3.45 -25.47
CA ARG A 279 33.23 -3.55 -25.98
C ARG A 279 33.32 -4.49 -27.18
N ARG A 280 32.72 -5.69 -27.09
CA ARG A 280 32.72 -6.67 -28.19
C ARG A 280 31.97 -6.14 -29.41
N LEU A 281 30.80 -5.54 -29.22
CA LEU A 281 29.99 -5.02 -30.33
C LEU A 281 30.64 -3.81 -31.02
N LEU A 282 31.34 -2.94 -30.28
CA LEU A 282 32.09 -1.83 -30.87
C LEU A 282 33.30 -2.30 -31.69
N GLN A 283 34.01 -3.32 -31.21
CA GLN A 283 35.17 -3.88 -31.91
C GLN A 283 34.78 -4.82 -33.06
N GLN A 284 33.63 -5.46 -32.96
CA GLN A 284 33.06 -6.38 -33.95
C GLN A 284 31.59 -6.04 -34.16
N PRO A 285 31.29 -5.04 -35.02
CA PRO A 285 29.92 -4.62 -35.28
C PRO A 285 29.07 -5.78 -35.82
N PRO A 286 27.89 -6.04 -35.23
CA PRO A 286 26.99 -7.09 -35.71
C PRO A 286 26.26 -6.67 -36.99
N ALA A 287 25.49 -7.57 -37.59
CA ALA A 287 24.73 -7.28 -38.81
C ALA A 287 23.72 -6.12 -38.63
N ARG A 288 23.01 -6.08 -37.49
CA ARG A 288 22.03 -5.02 -37.14
C ARG A 288 22.67 -3.87 -36.38
N THR A 289 22.07 -2.68 -36.45
CA THR A 289 22.51 -1.56 -35.62
C THR A 289 22.14 -1.80 -34.16
N VAL A 290 23.04 -1.45 -33.24
CA VAL A 290 22.80 -1.57 -31.79
C VAL A 290 22.86 -0.19 -31.16
N ILE A 291 21.85 0.13 -30.36
CA ILE A 291 21.83 1.33 -29.53
C ILE A 291 22.15 0.89 -28.10
N LEU A 292 23.38 1.14 -27.67
CA LEU A 292 23.87 0.86 -26.33
C LEU A 292 23.37 1.97 -25.38
N VAL A 293 22.62 1.61 -24.34
CA VAL A 293 22.09 2.55 -23.34
C VAL A 293 22.53 2.18 -21.93
N ALA A 294 23.11 3.13 -21.20
CA ALA A 294 23.34 3.01 -19.76
C ALA A 294 22.53 4.10 -19.03
N ALA A 295 21.48 3.72 -18.31
CA ALA A 295 20.50 4.66 -17.74
C ALA A 295 20.48 4.60 -16.20
N PRO A 296 20.73 5.71 -15.47
CA PRO A 296 20.55 5.74 -14.03
C PRO A 296 19.06 5.94 -13.68
N GLY A 297 18.75 6.02 -12.40
CA GLY A 297 17.38 6.23 -11.95
C GLY A 297 16.56 4.96 -11.87
N HIS A 298 17.18 3.77 -12.03
CA HIS A 298 16.47 2.49 -12.03
C HIS A 298 15.70 2.31 -10.72
N PHE A 299 16.37 2.56 -9.59
CA PHE A 299 15.77 2.42 -8.28
C PHE A 299 14.84 3.58 -7.87
N GLN A 300 14.78 4.66 -8.65
CA GLN A 300 13.84 5.79 -8.47
C GLN A 300 12.69 5.73 -9.49
N GLY A 301 12.01 4.57 -9.50
CA GLY A 301 10.88 4.32 -10.41
C GLY A 301 11.31 4.30 -11.87
N LEU A 302 12.46 3.72 -12.21
CA LEU A 302 12.95 3.58 -13.58
C LEU A 302 13.08 4.92 -14.32
N ALA A 303 13.47 5.99 -13.62
CA ALA A 303 13.39 7.38 -14.10
C ALA A 303 14.19 7.62 -15.40
N GLY A 304 15.43 7.14 -15.49
CA GLY A 304 16.24 7.33 -16.69
C GLY A 304 15.69 6.58 -17.90
N MET A 305 15.18 5.35 -17.69
CA MET A 305 14.54 4.60 -18.76
C MET A 305 13.20 5.22 -19.19
N ARG A 306 12.39 5.73 -18.24
CA ARG A 306 11.17 6.51 -18.56
C ARG A 306 11.50 7.72 -19.43
N ASN A 307 12.52 8.48 -19.04
CA ASN A 307 12.94 9.66 -19.80
C ASN A 307 13.48 9.32 -21.20
N PHE A 308 14.23 8.22 -21.34
CA PHE A 308 14.78 7.77 -22.63
C PHE A 308 13.69 7.20 -23.55
N VAL A 309 12.82 6.32 -23.03
CA VAL A 309 11.73 5.73 -23.81
C VAL A 309 10.70 6.78 -24.24
N ASP A 310 10.41 7.78 -23.43
CA ASP A 310 9.53 8.88 -23.84
C ASP A 310 10.08 9.65 -25.05
N MET A 311 11.40 9.81 -25.16
CA MET A 311 12.02 10.40 -26.36
C MET A 311 11.84 9.51 -27.59
N LEU A 312 12.02 8.19 -27.44
CA LEU A 312 11.76 7.26 -28.54
C LEU A 312 10.27 7.30 -28.95
N ARG A 313 9.37 7.36 -27.97
CA ARG A 313 7.92 7.45 -28.18
C ARG A 313 7.53 8.71 -28.94
N GLN A 314 8.05 9.87 -28.54
CA GLN A 314 7.80 11.17 -29.17
C GLN A 314 8.32 11.20 -30.62
N ARG A 315 9.50 10.61 -30.87
CA ARG A 315 10.04 10.43 -32.22
C ARG A 315 9.08 9.63 -33.11
N GLU A 316 8.60 8.48 -32.63
CA GLU A 316 7.64 7.65 -33.37
C GLU A 316 6.27 8.34 -33.56
N ALA A 317 5.94 9.32 -32.71
CA ALA A 317 4.77 10.18 -32.88
C ALA A 317 4.99 11.34 -33.88
N GLY A 318 6.17 11.42 -34.51
CA GLY A 318 6.49 12.44 -35.51
C GLY A 318 7.10 13.73 -34.96
N THR A 319 7.55 13.74 -33.70
CA THR A 319 8.24 14.90 -33.13
C THR A 319 9.59 15.10 -33.83
N ALA A 320 9.83 16.30 -34.35
CA ALA A 320 11.08 16.63 -35.04
C ALA A 320 12.29 16.46 -34.12
N ALA A 321 13.41 16.00 -34.68
CA ALA A 321 14.64 15.84 -33.95
C ALA A 321 15.22 17.21 -33.55
N ALA A 322 15.52 17.38 -32.26
CA ALA A 322 15.99 18.65 -31.69
C ALA A 322 17.37 18.54 -31.02
N THR A 323 17.91 17.32 -30.91
CA THR A 323 19.18 17.02 -30.24
C THR A 323 20.09 16.17 -31.13
N PRO A 324 21.42 16.23 -30.95
CA PRO A 324 22.36 15.39 -31.72
C PRO A 324 22.04 13.89 -31.63
N LEU A 325 21.56 13.42 -30.47
CA LEU A 325 21.11 12.05 -30.29
C LEU A 325 19.88 11.74 -31.15
N GLN A 326 18.84 12.59 -31.11
CA GLN A 326 17.65 12.38 -31.93
C GLN A 326 17.97 12.37 -33.42
N ASN A 327 18.87 13.25 -33.88
CA ASN A 327 19.37 13.26 -35.27
C ASN A 327 20.12 11.96 -35.59
N ARG A 328 20.98 11.48 -34.69
CA ARG A 328 21.72 10.21 -34.90
C ARG A 328 20.79 9.00 -35.01
N LEU A 329 19.68 9.03 -34.28
CA LEU A 329 18.66 7.99 -34.29
C LEU A 329 17.68 8.13 -35.46
N GLU A 330 17.69 9.25 -36.19
CA GLU A 330 16.84 9.46 -37.35
C GLU A 330 17.12 8.42 -38.44
N GLY A 331 16.07 7.95 -39.14
CA GLY A 331 16.15 6.86 -40.12
C GLY A 331 16.22 5.43 -39.54
N LEU A 332 16.65 5.24 -38.28
CA LEU A 332 16.72 3.91 -37.66
C LEU A 332 15.34 3.40 -37.20
N ARG A 333 14.97 2.19 -37.60
CA ARG A 333 13.75 1.51 -37.13
C ARG A 333 14.03 0.82 -35.81
N ILE A 334 13.59 1.41 -34.70
CA ILE A 334 13.81 0.83 -33.36
C ILE A 334 12.83 -0.32 -33.14
N ARG A 335 13.38 -1.51 -33.03
CA ARG A 335 12.64 -2.77 -33.07
C ARG A 335 12.30 -3.30 -31.67
N THR A 336 13.31 -3.36 -30.81
CA THR A 336 13.22 -3.96 -29.47
C THR A 336 14.07 -3.16 -28.49
N VAL A 337 13.63 -3.11 -27.23
CA VAL A 337 14.44 -2.65 -26.09
C VAL A 337 14.69 -3.83 -25.18
N LEU A 338 15.94 -4.27 -25.09
CA LEU A 338 16.40 -5.39 -24.27
C LEU A 338 17.23 -4.86 -23.11
N GLY A 339 16.74 -5.04 -21.88
CA GLY A 339 17.47 -4.72 -20.65
C GLY A 339 18.33 -5.88 -20.13
N LEU A 340 19.43 -5.57 -19.46
CA LEU A 340 20.25 -6.49 -18.66
C LEU A 340 20.16 -6.11 -17.19
N ASP A 341 19.50 -6.95 -16.39
CA ASP A 341 19.36 -6.81 -14.93
C ASP A 341 19.83 -8.10 -14.24
N LEU A 342 21.14 -8.27 -14.17
CA LEU A 342 21.78 -9.47 -13.62
C LEU A 342 22.18 -9.27 -12.16
N SER A 343 22.24 -10.38 -11.42
CA SER A 343 22.80 -10.51 -10.08
C SER A 343 23.74 -11.71 -10.02
N SER A 344 24.63 -11.76 -9.03
CA SER A 344 25.74 -12.71 -9.02
C SER A 344 25.40 -14.11 -8.51
N ARG A 345 24.38 -14.27 -7.65
CA ARG A 345 24.13 -15.52 -6.91
C ARG A 345 23.16 -16.49 -7.60
N GLY A 346 22.49 -16.09 -8.68
CA GLY A 346 21.62 -16.99 -9.44
C GLY A 346 22.39 -17.85 -10.44
N ALA A 347 21.89 -19.07 -10.68
CA ALA A 347 22.52 -20.02 -11.60
C ALA A 347 22.05 -19.85 -13.06
N THR A 348 20.92 -19.17 -13.28
CA THR A 348 20.25 -19.10 -14.58
C THR A 348 19.84 -17.67 -14.93
N VAL A 349 19.65 -17.43 -16.22
CA VAL A 349 19.18 -16.15 -16.77
C VAL A 349 17.79 -16.37 -17.36
N ALA A 350 16.80 -15.61 -16.89
CA ALA A 350 15.46 -15.61 -17.42
C ALA A 350 15.25 -14.49 -18.45
N LEU A 351 14.64 -14.82 -19.59
CA LEU A 351 14.15 -13.81 -20.52
C LEU A 351 12.71 -13.44 -20.17
N GLN A 352 12.53 -12.22 -19.67
CA GLN A 352 11.24 -11.67 -19.29
C GLN A 352 10.76 -10.69 -20.36
N GLN A 353 9.53 -10.88 -20.83
CA GLN A 353 8.81 -9.88 -21.62
C GLN A 353 7.74 -9.25 -20.75
N ALA A 354 7.72 -7.92 -20.69
CA ALA A 354 6.80 -7.18 -19.83
C ALA A 354 6.97 -7.53 -18.33
N GLY A 355 6.72 -6.59 -17.43
CA GLY A 355 7.05 -6.82 -16.03
C GLY A 355 6.59 -5.72 -15.10
N ALA A 356 6.86 -5.90 -13.81
CA ALA A 356 6.64 -4.85 -12.84
C ALA A 356 7.39 -3.56 -13.27
N PRO A 357 6.87 -2.37 -12.91
CA PRO A 357 5.63 -2.15 -12.17
C PRO A 357 4.38 -2.04 -13.07
N TYR A 358 4.51 -2.21 -14.39
CA TYR A 358 3.42 -1.95 -15.35
C TYR A 358 2.72 -3.21 -15.86
N ARG A 359 1.43 -3.07 -16.19
CA ARG A 359 0.59 -4.05 -16.86
C ARG A 359 0.58 -3.82 -18.36
N VAL A 360 1.60 -4.35 -18.98
CA VAL A 360 1.77 -4.35 -20.42
C VAL A 360 1.41 -5.71 -21.00
N ARG A 361 0.78 -5.71 -22.18
CA ARG A 361 0.37 -6.96 -22.85
C ARG A 361 1.61 -7.76 -23.22
N THR A 362 1.73 -8.96 -22.66
CA THR A 362 2.72 -9.93 -23.12
C THR A 362 2.27 -10.54 -24.44
N VAL A 363 3.17 -10.55 -25.41
CA VAL A 363 3.04 -11.27 -26.70
C VAL A 363 4.06 -12.41 -26.66
N ARG A 364 4.00 -13.41 -27.56
CA ARG A 364 5.15 -14.31 -27.78
C ARG A 364 5.71 -14.02 -29.16
N PRO A 365 6.79 -13.23 -29.28
CA PRO A 365 7.48 -13.04 -30.54
C PRO A 365 8.08 -14.38 -31.00
N THR A 366 8.09 -14.61 -32.31
CA THR A 366 8.82 -15.70 -32.99
C THR A 366 10.31 -15.71 -32.62
N LEU A 367 10.88 -14.55 -32.28
CA LEU A 367 12.23 -14.39 -31.71
C LEU A 367 12.54 -15.40 -30.58
N PHE A 368 11.56 -15.74 -29.75
CA PHE A 368 11.79 -16.62 -28.59
C PHE A 368 12.20 -18.03 -29.01
N HIS A 369 11.73 -18.52 -30.17
CA HIS A 369 12.19 -19.82 -30.70
C HIS A 369 13.67 -19.78 -31.06
N ARG A 370 14.15 -18.69 -31.66
CA ARG A 370 15.58 -18.52 -31.98
C ARG A 370 16.44 -18.40 -30.72
N VAL A 371 15.93 -17.71 -29.70
CA VAL A 371 16.59 -17.62 -28.39
C VAL A 371 16.72 -19.02 -27.76
N GLU A 372 15.67 -19.82 -27.80
CA GLU A 372 15.65 -21.21 -27.32
C GLU A 372 16.67 -22.08 -28.08
N ASP A 373 16.66 -22.05 -29.41
CA ASP A 373 17.59 -22.82 -30.26
C ASP A 373 19.07 -22.48 -30.01
N LEU A 374 19.37 -21.19 -29.78
CA LEU A 374 20.73 -20.74 -29.47
C LEU A 374 21.13 -21.12 -28.04
N ALA A 375 20.19 -21.07 -27.10
CA ALA A 375 20.43 -21.49 -25.72
C ALA A 375 20.72 -22.99 -25.64
N GLU A 376 19.93 -23.85 -26.29
CA GLU A 376 20.17 -25.29 -26.30
C GLU A 376 21.52 -25.66 -26.88
N ARG A 377 21.93 -24.98 -27.96
CA ARG A 377 23.27 -25.15 -28.55
C ARG A 377 24.37 -24.74 -27.57
N TYR A 378 24.19 -23.64 -26.86
CA TYR A 378 25.14 -23.18 -25.84
C TYR A 378 25.23 -24.18 -24.67
N GLU A 379 24.08 -24.62 -24.16
CA GLU A 379 23.97 -25.56 -23.05
C GLU A 379 24.64 -26.89 -23.38
N ALA A 380 24.37 -27.44 -24.57
CA ALA A 380 25.02 -28.67 -25.04
C ALA A 380 26.53 -28.51 -25.23
N ALA A 381 26.98 -27.38 -25.79
CA ALA A 381 28.39 -27.17 -26.13
C ALA A 381 29.27 -26.77 -24.94
N ARG A 382 28.71 -26.05 -23.95
CA ARG A 382 29.50 -25.43 -22.86
C ARG A 382 29.07 -25.80 -21.45
N LEU A 383 27.87 -26.34 -21.26
CA LEU A 383 27.31 -26.65 -19.94
C LEU A 383 26.90 -28.12 -19.80
N ALA A 384 27.39 -29.01 -20.66
CA ALA A 384 27.05 -30.44 -20.65
C ALA A 384 25.53 -30.71 -20.66
N GLY A 385 24.75 -29.82 -21.27
CA GLY A 385 23.29 -29.90 -21.31
C GLY A 385 22.56 -29.34 -20.08
N GLU A 386 23.27 -28.77 -19.10
CA GLU A 386 22.62 -28.06 -17.99
C GLU A 386 21.93 -26.78 -18.48
N PRO A 387 20.64 -26.57 -18.13
CA PRO A 387 19.89 -25.42 -18.61
C PRO A 387 20.34 -24.13 -17.92
N ILE A 388 20.66 -23.10 -18.72
CA ILE A 388 21.00 -21.75 -18.25
C ILE A 388 19.90 -20.75 -18.56
N LEU A 389 19.11 -20.97 -19.61
CA LEU A 389 17.99 -20.10 -19.97
C LEU A 389 16.70 -20.55 -19.26
N GLY A 390 16.19 -19.70 -18.38
CA GLY A 390 14.84 -19.78 -17.80
C GLY A 390 13.82 -18.88 -18.52
N GLY A 391 12.52 -19.04 -18.26
CA GLY A 391 11.53 -18.11 -18.79
C GLY A 391 10.05 -18.45 -18.55
N ALA A 392 9.20 -17.41 -18.50
CA ALA A 392 7.83 -17.45 -17.99
C ALA A 392 6.71 -17.36 -19.06
N LEU A 393 6.92 -17.86 -20.29
CA LEU A 393 5.86 -17.91 -21.33
C LEU A 393 5.19 -19.30 -21.42
N LYS A 394 3.88 -19.28 -21.68
CA LYS A 394 2.90 -20.19 -21.06
C LYS A 394 2.79 -21.68 -21.47
N PRO A 395 3.51 -22.30 -22.43
CA PRO A 395 3.36 -23.74 -22.63
C PRO A 395 4.56 -24.62 -22.27
N LEU A 396 5.72 -24.10 -21.85
CA LEU A 396 6.90 -24.97 -21.59
C LEU A 396 7.08 -25.25 -20.10
N ALA A 397 6.58 -26.40 -19.64
CA ALA A 397 6.68 -26.81 -18.24
C ALA A 397 8.14 -26.91 -17.74
N VAL A 398 9.10 -27.29 -18.61
CA VAL A 398 10.48 -27.63 -18.20
C VAL A 398 11.34 -26.39 -17.87
N ARG A 399 11.36 -25.35 -18.73
CA ARG A 399 12.16 -24.12 -18.49
C ARG A 399 11.50 -23.12 -17.55
N ARG A 400 10.20 -23.31 -17.24
CA ARG A 400 9.43 -22.42 -16.38
C ARG A 400 9.83 -22.50 -14.91
N ASP A 401 10.10 -23.72 -14.43
CA ASP A 401 10.48 -23.92 -13.03
C ASP A 401 11.88 -23.34 -12.73
N ILE A 402 12.73 -23.28 -13.76
CA ILE A 402 14.10 -22.78 -13.70
C ILE A 402 14.16 -21.24 -13.71
N GLY A 403 13.23 -20.58 -14.40
CA GLY A 403 13.19 -19.11 -14.54
C GLY A 403 12.29 -18.40 -13.54
N ARG A 404 11.92 -19.03 -12.43
CA ARG A 404 10.93 -18.49 -11.48
C ARG A 404 11.58 -17.49 -10.53
N MET A 405 10.94 -16.32 -10.43
CA MET A 405 11.31 -15.28 -9.47
C MET A 405 10.44 -15.37 -8.21
N PRO A 406 11.01 -15.24 -7.00
CA PRO A 406 10.26 -15.28 -5.75
C PRO A 406 9.37 -14.04 -5.55
N GLU A 407 9.73 -12.90 -6.16
CA GLU A 407 8.96 -11.65 -6.14
C GLU A 407 9.03 -10.93 -7.49
N PRO A 408 8.09 -10.02 -7.81
CA PRO A 408 8.16 -9.21 -9.02
C PRO A 408 9.34 -8.23 -8.97
N ILE A 409 10.26 -8.34 -9.93
CA ILE A 409 11.38 -7.43 -10.12
C ILE A 409 10.97 -6.37 -11.15
N PRO A 410 11.02 -5.07 -10.81
CA PRO A 410 10.82 -4.00 -11.79
C PRO A 410 11.95 -3.98 -12.80
N VAL A 411 11.62 -3.91 -14.09
CA VAL A 411 12.62 -4.01 -15.16
C VAL A 411 12.47 -2.89 -16.18
N ASP A 412 13.58 -2.42 -16.71
CA ASP A 412 13.63 -1.34 -17.71
C ASP A 412 12.81 -1.66 -18.97
N GLY A 413 12.79 -2.93 -19.40
CA GLY A 413 11.97 -3.38 -20.53
C GLY A 413 10.46 -3.18 -20.31
N ALA A 414 9.99 -3.09 -19.06
CA ALA A 414 8.59 -2.79 -18.78
C ALA A 414 8.20 -1.37 -19.23
N VAL A 415 9.12 -0.40 -19.14
CA VAL A 415 8.91 0.98 -19.61
C VAL A 415 8.76 1.01 -21.13
N ALA A 416 9.63 0.30 -21.85
CA ALA A 416 9.55 0.20 -23.31
C ALA A 416 8.23 -0.43 -23.76
N SER A 417 7.81 -1.49 -23.07
CA SER A 417 6.52 -2.14 -23.29
C SER A 417 5.33 -1.20 -23.06
N LEU A 418 5.45 -0.27 -22.10
CA LEU A 418 4.42 0.71 -21.79
C LEU A 418 4.20 1.69 -22.95
N ALA A 419 5.27 2.08 -23.63
CA ALA A 419 5.24 2.95 -24.81
C ALA A 419 4.94 2.21 -26.14
N GLY A 420 4.62 0.91 -26.07
CA GLY A 420 4.24 0.07 -27.19
C GLY A 420 5.40 -0.62 -27.93
N PHE A 421 6.65 -0.47 -27.47
CA PHE A 421 7.80 -1.20 -28.03
C PHE A 421 7.83 -2.66 -27.52
N LEU A 422 8.53 -3.56 -28.20
CA LEU A 422 8.86 -4.85 -27.60
C LEU A 422 9.92 -4.65 -26.52
N GLY A 423 9.49 -4.70 -25.26
CA GLY A 423 10.36 -4.62 -24.10
C GLY A 423 10.70 -5.99 -23.55
N LEU A 424 11.98 -6.34 -23.60
CA LEU A 424 12.55 -7.56 -23.07
C LEU A 424 13.55 -7.23 -21.96
N THR A 425 13.76 -8.14 -21.02
CA THR A 425 14.83 -8.03 -20.03
C THR A 425 15.39 -9.41 -19.72
N MET A 426 16.71 -9.55 -19.79
CA MET A 426 17.40 -10.70 -19.24
C MET A 426 17.68 -10.44 -17.76
N VAL A 427 17.13 -11.30 -16.91
CA VAL A 427 17.17 -11.15 -15.45
C VAL A 427 17.70 -12.43 -14.82
N THR A 428 18.63 -12.33 -13.87
CA THR A 428 19.10 -13.51 -13.13
C THR A 428 17.98 -14.16 -12.34
N ALA A 429 17.70 -15.43 -12.60
CA ALA A 429 16.67 -16.21 -11.92
C ALA A 429 17.23 -17.02 -10.74
N GLY A 430 16.36 -17.34 -9.79
CA GLY A 430 16.72 -18.12 -8.61
C GLY A 430 17.54 -17.37 -7.56
N ASP A 431 17.67 -16.04 -7.67
CA ASP A 431 18.37 -15.20 -6.71
C ASP A 431 17.38 -14.37 -5.86
N SER A 432 17.56 -14.39 -4.54
CA SER A 432 16.79 -13.57 -3.59
C SER A 432 17.25 -12.10 -3.57
N ARG A 433 18.41 -11.81 -4.17
CA ARG A 433 19.09 -10.51 -4.20
C ARG A 433 19.24 -9.94 -2.79
N PRO A 434 19.95 -10.67 -1.89
CA PRO A 434 19.90 -10.40 -0.47
C PRO A 434 20.47 -9.02 -0.11
N LEU A 435 21.39 -8.47 -0.90
CA LEU A 435 22.04 -7.19 -0.62
C LEU A 435 21.67 -6.03 -1.57
N PHE A 436 20.77 -6.23 -2.55
CA PHE A 436 20.42 -5.22 -3.59
C PHE A 436 19.79 -3.91 -3.07
N ASP A 437 19.56 -3.76 -1.76
CA ASP A 437 19.09 -2.55 -1.10
C ASP A 437 19.63 -2.57 0.33
N SER A 438 20.95 -2.58 0.43
CA SER A 438 21.68 -2.73 1.68
C SER A 438 22.96 -1.90 1.65
N PRO A 439 23.33 -1.23 2.76
CA PRO A 439 24.62 -0.56 2.86
C PRO A 439 25.81 -1.53 2.79
N ALA A 440 25.55 -2.83 2.96
CA ALA A 440 26.57 -3.88 2.99
C ALA A 440 26.83 -4.56 1.64
N ASP A 441 26.27 -4.04 0.53
CA ASP A 441 26.50 -4.53 -0.84
C ASP A 441 27.91 -4.18 -1.35
N HIS A 442 28.91 -4.87 -0.82
CA HIS A 442 30.32 -4.69 -1.11
C HIS A 442 30.86 -5.77 -2.06
N PHE A 443 31.97 -5.45 -2.75
CA PHE A 443 32.58 -6.32 -3.75
C PHE A 443 32.92 -7.73 -3.22
N ASP A 444 33.35 -7.85 -1.97
CA ASP A 444 33.67 -9.14 -1.33
C ASP A 444 32.45 -10.05 -1.16
N LYS A 445 31.23 -9.55 -1.37
CA LYS A 445 29.98 -10.30 -1.30
C LYS A 445 29.47 -10.78 -2.66
N VAL A 446 30.12 -10.40 -3.75
CA VAL A 446 29.70 -10.74 -5.12
C VAL A 446 30.22 -12.13 -5.50
N ASP A 447 29.34 -13.00 -5.98
CA ASP A 447 29.75 -14.29 -6.58
C ASP A 447 30.21 -14.08 -8.03
N VAL A 448 31.50 -13.72 -8.18
CA VAL A 448 32.09 -13.48 -9.50
C VAL A 448 32.01 -14.73 -10.40
N ALA A 449 32.11 -15.94 -9.84
CA ALA A 449 32.06 -17.17 -10.63
C ALA A 449 30.65 -17.42 -11.19
N GLY A 450 29.62 -17.24 -10.35
CA GLY A 450 28.22 -17.27 -10.75
C GLY A 450 27.92 -16.25 -11.85
N LEU A 451 28.36 -15.00 -11.67
CA LEU A 451 28.19 -13.95 -12.67
C LEU A 451 28.92 -14.27 -13.98
N THR A 452 30.15 -14.79 -13.92
CA THR A 452 30.95 -15.14 -15.10
C THR A 452 30.27 -16.21 -15.96
N ARG A 453 29.62 -17.19 -15.33
CA ARG A 453 28.83 -18.21 -16.03
C ARG A 453 27.67 -17.58 -16.81
N GLN A 454 26.91 -16.70 -16.16
CA GLN A 454 25.79 -15.99 -16.79
C GLN A 454 26.26 -15.05 -17.91
N ALA A 455 27.34 -14.30 -17.67
CA ALA A 455 27.97 -13.42 -18.64
C ALA A 455 28.42 -14.18 -19.90
N GLY A 456 29.05 -15.34 -19.71
CA GLY A 456 29.46 -16.20 -20.82
C GLY A 456 28.31 -16.62 -21.73
N PHE A 457 27.12 -16.82 -21.18
CA PHE A 457 25.90 -17.11 -21.95
C PHE A 457 25.37 -15.87 -22.67
N VAL A 458 25.20 -14.74 -21.96
CA VAL A 458 24.70 -13.48 -22.53
C VAL A 458 25.61 -12.99 -23.68
N LEU A 459 26.93 -13.02 -23.47
CA LEU A 459 27.95 -12.62 -24.45
C LEU A 459 28.07 -13.57 -25.64
N SER A 460 27.50 -14.78 -25.56
CA SER A 460 27.40 -15.71 -26.69
C SER A 460 26.07 -15.59 -27.42
N LEU A 461 24.98 -15.37 -26.68
CA LEU A 461 23.62 -15.35 -27.21
C LEU A 461 23.31 -14.05 -27.97
N LEU A 462 23.62 -12.89 -27.39
CA LEU A 462 23.21 -11.61 -27.96
C LEU A 462 23.89 -11.29 -29.29
N PRO A 463 25.23 -11.41 -29.44
CA PRO A 463 25.86 -11.22 -30.76
C PRO A 463 25.28 -12.15 -31.81
N ALA A 464 25.10 -13.44 -31.49
CA ALA A 464 24.53 -14.42 -32.41
C ALA A 464 23.10 -14.06 -32.86
N LEU A 465 22.26 -13.54 -31.98
CA LEU A 465 20.90 -13.09 -32.33
C LEU A 465 20.89 -11.79 -33.16
N LEU A 466 21.87 -10.90 -32.94
CA LEU A 466 21.98 -9.65 -33.68
C LEU A 466 22.45 -9.89 -35.13
N ASP A 467 23.25 -10.94 -35.33
CA ASP A 467 23.73 -11.39 -36.64
C ASP A 467 22.74 -12.27 -37.40
N ASP A 468 21.79 -12.91 -36.70
CA ASP A 468 20.86 -13.86 -37.30
C ASP A 468 19.78 -13.15 -38.13
N PRO A 469 19.76 -13.25 -39.47
CA PRO A 469 18.75 -12.58 -40.31
C PRO A 469 17.33 -13.11 -40.04
N GLU A 470 17.19 -14.35 -39.54
CA GLU A 470 15.92 -14.99 -39.20
C GLU A 470 15.39 -14.59 -37.82
N ALA A 471 16.19 -13.87 -37.02
CA ALA A 471 15.73 -13.33 -35.73
C ALA A 471 14.72 -12.21 -35.97
N ASP A 472 13.44 -12.53 -35.73
CA ASP A 472 12.34 -11.56 -35.85
C ASP A 472 12.32 -10.59 -34.67
N TRP A 473 13.17 -9.57 -34.77
CA TRP A 473 13.14 -8.43 -33.87
C TRP A 473 11.95 -7.49 -34.14
N GLN A 474 11.09 -7.75 -35.13
CA GLN A 474 10.15 -6.79 -35.72
C GLN A 474 8.66 -7.01 -35.39
N PRO A 475 8.24 -7.06 -34.11
CA PRO A 475 6.82 -7.09 -33.84
C PRO A 475 6.17 -5.76 -34.25
N ALA A 476 4.92 -5.83 -34.70
CA ALA A 476 4.10 -4.63 -34.87
C ALA A 476 4.04 -3.87 -33.53
N ARG A 477 4.19 -2.54 -33.59
CA ARG A 477 4.14 -1.69 -32.40
C ARG A 477 2.81 -1.92 -31.67
N ALA A 478 2.90 -2.23 -30.38
CA ALA A 478 1.73 -2.40 -29.54
C ALA A 478 1.09 -1.03 -29.24
N LYS A 479 -0.06 -1.06 -28.55
CA LYS A 479 -0.72 0.15 -28.09
C LYS A 479 0.22 0.96 -27.19
N ASP A 480 0.37 2.25 -27.49
CA ASP A 480 1.03 3.20 -26.61
C ASP A 480 0.13 3.53 -25.40
N SER A 481 0.56 3.07 -24.23
CA SER A 481 -0.08 3.24 -22.92
C SER A 481 0.78 4.08 -21.98
N TYR A 482 1.78 4.81 -22.51
CA TYR A 482 2.64 5.68 -21.74
C TYR A 482 1.93 7.01 -21.46
N GLY A 483 1.59 7.23 -20.19
CA GLY A 483 0.91 8.41 -19.68
C GLY A 483 1.86 9.48 -19.14
N VAL A 484 1.48 10.74 -19.32
CA VAL A 484 2.10 11.92 -18.73
C VAL A 484 1.00 12.68 -17.99
N LEU A 485 1.23 12.94 -16.69
CA LEU A 485 0.32 13.72 -15.86
C LEU A 485 1.01 15.03 -15.48
N THR A 486 0.41 16.15 -15.88
CA THR A 486 0.85 17.51 -15.54
C THR A 486 -0.10 18.16 -14.55
N GLY A 487 0.29 19.26 -13.95
CA GLY A 487 -0.60 20.00 -13.07
C GLY A 487 0.10 21.08 -12.26
N ARG A 488 -0.65 21.67 -11.33
CA ARG A 488 -0.14 22.64 -10.35
C ARG A 488 -0.51 22.22 -8.94
N PHE A 489 0.37 22.43 -7.98
CA PHE A 489 0.06 22.33 -6.55
C PHE A 489 -0.06 23.73 -5.97
N VAL A 490 -1.28 24.05 -5.51
CA VAL A 490 -1.67 25.40 -5.08
C VAL A 490 -2.38 25.38 -3.74
N THR A 491 -2.46 26.52 -3.09
CA THR A 491 -3.25 26.79 -1.88
C THR A 491 -4.21 27.96 -2.17
N TRP A 492 -5.08 28.26 -1.21
CA TRP A 492 -6.00 29.39 -1.32
C TRP A 492 -5.26 30.70 -1.04
N GLY A 493 -5.16 31.58 -2.05
CA GLY A 493 -4.69 32.95 -1.87
C GLY A 493 -5.65 33.79 -1.02
N ALA A 494 -5.14 34.89 -0.47
CA ALA A 494 -5.95 35.81 0.33
C ALA A 494 -7.03 36.47 -0.54
N GLY A 495 -8.31 36.19 -0.25
CA GLY A 495 -9.45 36.73 -1.00
C GLY A 495 -9.72 36.08 -2.36
N ALA A 496 -9.05 34.97 -2.67
CA ALA A 496 -9.23 34.27 -3.94
C ALA A 496 -10.54 33.45 -3.95
N PHE A 497 -11.24 33.47 -5.10
CA PHE A 497 -12.44 32.65 -5.34
C PHE A 497 -12.09 31.22 -5.80
N GLU A 498 -10.89 31.03 -6.35
CA GLU A 498 -10.34 29.74 -6.75
C GLU A 498 -8.92 29.57 -6.17
N PRO A 499 -8.45 28.33 -5.96
CA PRO A 499 -7.08 28.08 -5.50
C PRO A 499 -6.03 28.57 -6.53
N ASP A 500 -5.22 29.55 -6.16
CA ASP A 500 -4.31 30.26 -7.07
C ASP A 500 -2.86 30.40 -6.55
N ALA A 501 -2.66 30.34 -5.24
CA ALA A 501 -1.35 30.58 -4.62
C ALA A 501 -0.42 29.36 -4.79
N PRO A 502 0.68 29.46 -5.56
CA PRO A 502 1.54 28.32 -5.85
C PRO A 502 2.31 27.84 -4.62
N VAL A 503 2.54 26.52 -4.54
CA VAL A 503 3.38 25.90 -3.51
C VAL A 503 4.67 25.37 -4.17
N PRO A 504 5.76 26.17 -4.20
CA PRO A 504 7.00 25.76 -4.85
C PRO A 504 7.83 24.80 -4.00
N GLY A 505 8.64 23.95 -4.65
CA GLY A 505 9.55 23.03 -3.97
C GLY A 505 8.85 21.89 -3.20
N ALA A 506 7.57 21.63 -3.47
CA ALA A 506 6.81 20.56 -2.85
C ALA A 506 7.03 19.24 -3.60
N LEU A 507 7.08 18.13 -2.87
CA LEU A 507 7.20 16.79 -3.42
C LEU A 507 5.80 16.28 -3.82
N VAL A 508 5.59 16.03 -5.10
CA VAL A 508 4.38 15.38 -5.65
C VAL A 508 4.70 13.94 -5.96
N ARG A 509 3.81 13.02 -5.58
CA ARG A 509 3.96 11.59 -5.84
C ARG A 509 2.72 10.97 -6.46
N VAL A 510 2.95 10.03 -7.36
CA VAL A 510 2.02 8.94 -7.63
C VAL A 510 2.25 7.85 -6.61
N ARG A 511 1.25 7.59 -5.79
CA ARG A 511 1.31 6.59 -4.74
C ARG A 511 1.26 5.17 -5.32
N SER A 512 2.31 4.40 -5.06
CA SER A 512 2.36 2.96 -5.28
C SER A 512 1.71 2.18 -4.12
N LEU A 513 1.19 1.01 -4.47
CA LEU A 513 0.70 0.02 -3.51
C LEU A 513 1.80 -0.86 -2.91
N GLN A 514 3.06 -0.62 -3.25
CA GLN A 514 4.24 -1.13 -2.55
C GLN A 514 5.30 -0.02 -2.53
N HIS A 515 5.93 0.27 -1.39
CA HIS A 515 6.98 1.29 -1.33
C HIS A 515 8.36 0.78 -1.76
N VAL A 516 8.54 -0.54 -1.81
CA VAL A 516 9.74 -1.21 -2.34
C VAL A 516 9.34 -2.44 -3.16
N LEU A 517 9.99 -2.60 -4.32
CA LEU A 517 9.89 -3.76 -5.21
C LEU A 517 11.30 -4.20 -5.61
N ALA A 518 11.83 -5.29 -5.06
CA ALA A 518 13.19 -5.75 -5.36
C ALA A 518 14.30 -4.68 -5.17
N GLY A 519 14.08 -3.70 -4.26
CA GLY A 519 14.97 -2.56 -4.02
C GLY A 519 14.55 -1.28 -4.74
N VAL A 520 13.75 -1.37 -5.80
CA VAL A 520 13.22 -0.21 -6.51
C VAL A 520 12.18 0.50 -5.65
N ARG A 521 12.30 1.83 -5.51
CA ARG A 521 11.26 2.72 -4.99
C ARG A 521 10.32 3.05 -6.15
N PRO A 522 9.11 2.48 -6.21
CA PRO A 522 8.27 2.54 -7.42
C PRO A 522 7.39 3.79 -7.50
N ASP A 523 7.37 4.62 -6.45
CA ASP A 523 6.66 5.89 -6.49
C ASP A 523 7.28 6.81 -7.55
N ILE A 524 6.45 7.32 -8.45
CA ILE A 524 6.86 8.32 -9.42
C ILE A 524 6.75 9.68 -8.74
N LEU A 525 7.88 10.38 -8.64
CA LEU A 525 8.01 11.65 -7.91
C LEU A 525 8.34 12.82 -8.84
N ALA A 526 7.89 14.01 -8.46
CA ALA A 526 8.33 15.30 -9.01
C ALA A 526 8.45 16.34 -7.89
N ILE A 527 9.28 17.36 -8.09
CA ILE A 527 9.32 18.56 -7.24
C ILE A 527 8.64 19.70 -8.00
N THR A 528 7.78 20.46 -7.34
CA THR A 528 7.07 21.58 -7.98
C THR A 528 8.02 22.72 -8.30
N ALA A 529 7.84 23.33 -9.47
CA ALA A 529 8.55 24.53 -9.88
C ALA A 529 8.10 25.77 -9.08
N ALA A 530 8.72 26.92 -9.35
CA ALA A 530 8.42 28.18 -8.65
C ALA A 530 6.96 28.62 -8.77
N ASP A 531 6.30 28.27 -9.88
CA ASP A 531 4.88 28.55 -10.14
C ASP A 531 3.94 27.42 -9.65
N GLY A 532 4.47 26.44 -8.92
CA GLY A 532 3.72 25.29 -8.41
C GLY A 532 3.49 24.19 -9.44
N SER A 533 3.96 24.32 -10.69
CA SER A 533 3.78 23.31 -11.71
C SER A 533 4.57 22.03 -11.44
N TYR A 534 4.05 20.88 -11.86
CA TYR A 534 4.71 19.58 -11.76
C TYR A 534 4.38 18.70 -12.97
N GLU A 535 5.22 17.69 -13.18
CA GLU A 535 5.06 16.74 -14.28
C GLU A 535 5.51 15.33 -13.88
N LEU A 536 4.67 14.33 -14.14
CA LEU A 536 4.89 12.92 -13.80
C LEU A 536 4.77 12.11 -15.09
N ARG A 537 5.89 11.55 -15.57
CA ARG A 537 5.95 10.78 -16.82
C ARG A 537 5.93 9.28 -16.58
N GLY A 538 5.48 8.49 -17.56
CA GLY A 538 5.55 7.03 -17.52
C GLY A 538 4.53 6.39 -16.59
N LEU A 539 3.32 6.94 -16.57
CA LEU A 539 2.16 6.37 -15.90
C LEU A 539 1.43 5.40 -16.81
N GLU A 540 0.70 4.45 -16.25
CA GLU A 540 -0.17 3.59 -17.05
C GLU A 540 -1.40 4.36 -17.53
N ALA A 541 -1.60 4.43 -18.85
CA ALA A 541 -2.73 5.10 -19.47
C ALA A 541 -3.47 4.19 -20.47
N ARG A 542 -4.76 4.45 -20.68
CA ARG A 542 -5.58 3.81 -21.74
C ARG A 542 -5.60 2.28 -21.68
N THR A 543 -5.52 1.64 -20.51
CA THR A 543 -5.59 0.18 -20.40
C THR A 543 -7.04 -0.31 -20.20
N LEU A 544 -7.34 -1.57 -20.56
CA LEU A 544 -8.72 -2.12 -20.48
C LEU A 544 -9.28 -2.17 -19.04
N TYR A 545 -8.42 -2.17 -18.04
CA TYR A 545 -8.78 -2.23 -16.63
C TYR A 545 -7.99 -1.18 -15.84
N LEU A 546 -8.12 0.09 -16.23
CA LEU A 546 -7.49 1.22 -15.54
C LEU A 546 -7.90 1.22 -14.06
N LYS A 547 -6.89 1.37 -13.20
CA LYS A 547 -7.04 1.64 -11.78
C LYS A 547 -6.69 3.09 -11.58
N PRO A 548 -7.38 3.76 -10.66
CA PRO A 548 -7.11 5.16 -10.40
C PRO A 548 -5.70 5.33 -9.82
N VAL A 549 -5.03 6.37 -10.29
CA VAL A 549 -3.77 6.91 -9.80
C VAL A 549 -4.09 7.81 -8.60
N ASP A 550 -3.52 7.48 -7.44
CA ASP A 550 -3.64 8.31 -6.24
C ASP A 550 -2.47 9.29 -6.16
N LEU A 551 -2.77 10.58 -6.29
CA LEU A 551 -1.80 11.67 -6.13
C LEU A 551 -1.73 12.13 -4.68
N GLU A 552 -0.50 12.41 -4.23
CA GLU A 552 -0.22 13.06 -2.95
C GLU A 552 0.83 14.15 -3.18
N ALA A 553 0.77 15.24 -2.42
CA ALA A 553 1.74 16.32 -2.48
C ALA A 553 2.06 16.82 -1.06
N TYR A 554 3.34 17.16 -0.86
CA TYR A 554 3.90 17.47 0.45
C TYR A 554 4.89 18.62 0.35
N ALA A 555 4.63 19.72 1.07
CA ALA A 555 5.59 20.79 1.27
C ALA A 555 6.19 20.70 2.67
N ALA A 556 7.51 20.80 2.74
CA ALA A 556 8.28 20.68 3.97
C ALA A 556 9.09 21.96 4.23
N ASP A 557 9.23 22.31 5.50
CA ASP A 557 10.16 23.34 5.93
C ASP A 557 11.60 22.88 5.68
N ARG A 558 12.45 23.76 5.12
CA ARG A 558 13.81 23.39 4.69
C ARG A 558 14.76 23.10 5.84
N GLU A 559 14.61 23.77 6.99
CA GLU A 559 15.55 23.61 8.11
C GLU A 559 15.19 22.43 9.01
N SER A 560 13.90 22.23 9.28
CA SER A 560 13.41 21.17 10.15
C SER A 560 13.01 19.91 9.39
N GLY A 561 12.70 20.01 8.10
CA GLY A 561 12.09 18.95 7.30
C GLY A 561 10.64 18.63 7.67
N ARG A 562 10.00 19.43 8.55
CA ARG A 562 8.62 19.21 9.00
C ARG A 562 7.64 19.60 7.91
N LEU A 563 6.62 18.76 7.72
CA LEU A 563 5.58 19.02 6.73
C LEU A 563 4.64 20.12 7.20
N HIS A 564 4.44 21.15 6.38
CA HIS A 564 3.56 22.27 6.69
C HIS A 564 2.35 22.37 5.76
N THR A 565 2.41 21.82 4.55
CA THR A 565 1.28 21.79 3.59
C THR A 565 1.15 20.42 2.94
N VAL A 566 -0.06 19.87 2.89
CA VAL A 566 -0.38 18.64 2.14
C VAL A 566 -1.70 18.78 1.39
N VAL A 567 -1.97 17.86 0.46
CA VAL A 567 -3.25 17.79 -0.28
C VAL A 567 -4.44 17.68 0.66
N ASP A 568 -5.45 18.51 0.42
CA ASP A 568 -6.74 18.48 1.11
C ASP A 568 -7.65 17.39 0.54
N ARG A 569 -7.94 16.38 1.37
CA ARG A 569 -8.87 15.27 1.10
C ARG A 569 -10.25 15.47 1.74
N GLY A 570 -10.52 16.66 2.25
CA GLY A 570 -11.82 17.08 2.73
C GLY A 570 -12.90 16.96 1.65
N ALA A 571 -14.17 16.81 2.07
CA ALA A 571 -15.28 16.51 1.16
C ALA A 571 -15.46 17.54 0.03
N ALA A 572 -15.22 18.82 0.30
CA ALA A 572 -15.32 19.88 -0.71
C ALA A 572 -14.20 19.75 -1.76
N SER A 573 -12.94 19.67 -1.31
CA SER A 573 -11.76 19.55 -2.18
C SER A 573 -11.78 18.24 -2.99
N ALA A 574 -12.16 17.13 -2.36
CA ALA A 574 -12.21 15.82 -3.03
C ALA A 574 -13.22 15.78 -4.21
N VAL A 575 -14.22 16.65 -4.21
CA VAL A 575 -15.21 16.76 -5.30
C VAL A 575 -14.74 17.74 -6.39
N THR A 576 -14.20 18.91 -6.01
CA THR A 576 -13.81 19.95 -6.98
C THR A 576 -12.43 19.73 -7.58
N HIS A 577 -11.48 19.22 -6.80
CA HIS A 577 -10.08 18.99 -7.19
C HIS A 577 -9.64 17.57 -6.74
N PRO A 578 -10.20 16.51 -7.34
CA PRO A 578 -9.91 15.15 -6.93
C PRO A 578 -8.43 14.80 -7.12
N SER A 579 -7.77 14.38 -6.05
CA SER A 579 -6.39 13.86 -6.11
C SER A 579 -6.31 12.43 -6.64
N ARG A 580 -7.45 11.80 -6.95
CA ARG A 580 -7.56 10.43 -7.45
C ARG A 580 -8.06 10.47 -8.89
N VAL A 581 -7.25 9.96 -9.82
CA VAL A 581 -7.38 10.25 -11.25
C VAL A 581 -7.37 8.96 -12.06
N LEU A 582 -8.23 8.86 -13.09
CA LEU A 582 -8.13 7.80 -14.09
C LEU A 582 -7.36 8.33 -15.30
N MET A 583 -6.31 7.63 -15.72
CA MET A 583 -5.51 7.96 -16.90
C MET A 583 -6.20 7.45 -18.18
N ASP A 584 -7.35 8.05 -18.50
CA ASP A 584 -8.14 7.68 -19.69
C ASP A 584 -7.46 8.13 -20.99
N HIS A 585 -6.61 9.16 -20.91
CA HIS A 585 -5.76 9.66 -21.99
C HIS A 585 -4.26 9.51 -21.67
N ASN A 586 -3.42 9.56 -22.69
CA ASN A 586 -1.95 9.54 -22.50
C ASN A 586 -1.45 10.87 -21.89
N GLU A 587 -2.26 11.92 -21.92
CA GLU A 587 -1.97 13.21 -21.33
C GLU A 587 -3.16 13.60 -20.46
N GLU A 588 -2.89 13.89 -19.19
CA GLU A 588 -3.88 14.35 -18.22
C GLU A 588 -3.32 15.54 -17.44
N GLU A 589 -4.17 16.49 -17.11
CA GLU A 589 -3.80 17.65 -16.29
C GLU A 589 -4.64 17.68 -15.02
N ARG A 590 -4.01 17.83 -13.85
CA ARG A 590 -4.70 17.83 -12.56
C ARG A 590 -4.11 18.84 -11.59
N THR A 591 -4.93 19.77 -11.12
CA THR A 591 -4.55 20.70 -10.04
C THR A 591 -4.78 20.04 -8.69
N LEU A 592 -3.75 20.08 -7.83
CA LEU A 592 -3.82 19.64 -6.44
C LEU A 592 -3.97 20.86 -5.53
N VAL A 593 -4.88 20.77 -4.56
CA VAL A 593 -5.12 21.84 -3.60
C VAL A 593 -4.61 21.42 -2.23
N GLY A 594 -3.71 22.23 -1.68
CA GLY A 594 -3.12 22.02 -0.36
C GLY A 594 -3.75 22.89 0.73
N PHE A 595 -3.52 22.50 1.97
CA PHE A 595 -3.85 23.29 3.16
C PHE A 595 -2.75 23.17 4.22
N ARG A 596 -2.68 24.13 5.14
CA ARG A 596 -1.70 24.14 6.23
C ARG A 596 -2.02 23.06 7.27
N VAL A 597 -1.02 22.28 7.68
CA VAL A 597 -1.22 21.09 8.51
C VAL A 597 -0.27 20.95 9.69
N ARG A 598 -0.69 20.12 10.66
CA ARG A 598 0.12 19.43 11.66
C ARG A 598 -0.05 17.91 11.46
N PRO A 599 1.04 17.12 11.45
CA PRO A 599 0.95 15.66 11.38
C PRO A 599 0.63 15.03 12.74
N ILE A 600 -0.15 13.96 12.73
CA ILE A 600 -0.43 13.05 13.85
C ILE A 600 -0.09 11.63 13.39
N VAL A 601 0.93 11.03 13.99
CA VAL A 601 1.44 9.69 13.67
C VAL A 601 0.83 8.67 14.65
N LEU A 602 0.17 7.65 14.10
CA LEU A 602 -0.27 6.47 14.82
C LEU A 602 0.69 5.31 14.53
N PRO A 603 1.51 4.88 15.51
CA PRO A 603 2.60 3.92 15.27
C PRO A 603 2.12 2.49 14.98
N ASP A 604 0.97 2.05 15.49
CA ASP A 604 0.52 0.66 15.30
C ASP A 604 -1.00 0.55 15.07
N LEU A 605 -1.38 0.43 13.80
CA LEU A 605 -2.77 0.25 13.34
C LEU A 605 -3.26 -1.20 13.36
N PHE A 606 -2.56 -2.11 14.04
CA PHE A 606 -3.00 -3.49 14.18
C PHE A 606 -4.21 -3.62 15.14
N ASP A 607 -5.36 -4.08 14.65
CA ASP A 607 -6.54 -4.39 15.46
C ASP A 607 -6.39 -5.78 16.12
N PRO A 608 -6.18 -5.86 17.45
CA PRO A 608 -6.01 -7.13 18.16
C PRO A 608 -7.29 -7.98 18.18
N ARG A 609 -8.45 -7.41 17.86
CA ARG A 609 -9.74 -8.12 17.83
C ARG A 609 -9.97 -8.86 16.52
N SER A 610 -9.64 -8.23 15.39
CA SER A 610 -9.88 -8.81 14.06
C SER A 610 -8.63 -9.39 13.41
N LEU A 611 -7.45 -9.13 13.97
CA LEU A 611 -6.15 -9.51 13.41
C LEU A 611 -5.96 -8.91 12.00
N LEU A 612 -6.47 -7.69 11.83
CA LEU A 612 -6.40 -6.87 10.62
C LEU A 612 -5.68 -5.56 10.92
N THR A 613 -5.12 -4.96 9.88
CA THR A 613 -4.70 -3.55 9.92
C THR A 613 -5.93 -2.67 9.71
N LEU A 614 -6.08 -1.63 10.53
CA LEU A 614 -7.11 -0.60 10.38
C LEU A 614 -6.85 0.22 9.12
N ASP A 615 -7.86 0.36 8.27
CA ASP A 615 -7.72 0.93 6.92
C ASP A 615 -8.74 2.02 6.57
N HIS A 616 -9.67 2.30 7.48
CA HIS A 616 -10.65 3.37 7.33
C HIS A 616 -10.55 4.30 8.53
N ALA A 617 -10.47 5.61 8.27
CA ALA A 617 -10.41 6.64 9.30
C ALA A 617 -11.50 7.68 9.06
N ARG A 618 -12.10 8.13 10.16
CA ARG A 618 -12.99 9.29 10.23
C ARG A 618 -12.40 10.24 11.27
N LEU A 619 -12.11 11.47 10.85
CA LEU A 619 -11.54 12.51 11.70
C LEU A 619 -12.65 13.48 12.08
N LEU A 620 -12.83 13.70 13.38
CA LEU A 620 -13.85 14.58 13.92
C LEU A 620 -13.19 15.81 14.52
N ASP A 621 -13.83 16.97 14.33
CA ASP A 621 -13.46 18.20 15.03
C ASP A 621 -13.74 18.01 16.54
N GLY A 622 -12.73 18.27 17.37
CA GLY A 622 -12.80 18.02 18.81
C GLY A 622 -13.76 18.93 19.58
N GLU A 623 -14.13 20.09 19.01
CA GLU A 623 -15.05 21.05 19.63
C GLU A 623 -16.51 20.76 19.26
N THR A 624 -16.76 20.33 18.01
CA THR A 624 -18.13 20.19 17.46
C THR A 624 -18.57 18.75 17.25
N ASP A 625 -17.66 17.77 17.36
CA ASP A 625 -17.87 16.36 16.99
C ASP A 625 -18.32 16.13 15.54
N ALA A 626 -18.26 17.17 14.69
CA ALA A 626 -18.58 17.11 13.28
C ALA A 626 -17.42 16.52 12.46
N ASP A 627 -17.71 16.06 11.25
CA ASP A 627 -16.67 15.64 10.32
C ASP A 627 -15.73 16.80 9.98
N LEU A 628 -14.43 16.53 10.06
CA LEU A 628 -13.42 17.54 9.78
C LEU A 628 -13.48 17.93 8.30
N GLN A 629 -13.65 19.24 8.04
CA GLN A 629 -13.85 19.73 6.68
C GLN A 629 -12.60 19.64 5.80
N ARG A 630 -11.41 19.76 6.40
CA ARG A 630 -10.11 19.72 5.71
C ARG A 630 -9.18 18.77 6.44
N PHE A 631 -8.65 17.78 5.73
CA PHE A 631 -7.72 16.82 6.30
C PHE A 631 -6.90 16.13 5.20
N GLY A 632 -5.75 15.59 5.56
CA GLY A 632 -5.00 14.64 4.75
C GLY A 632 -4.79 13.35 5.52
N LEU A 633 -4.53 12.24 4.83
CA LEU A 633 -4.17 10.99 5.48
C LEU A 633 -3.29 10.12 4.58
N THR A 634 -2.42 9.35 5.23
CA THR A 634 -1.60 8.31 4.61
C THR A 634 -1.69 7.07 5.48
N LEU A 635 -2.46 6.07 5.02
CA LEU A 635 -2.66 4.79 5.70
C LEU A 635 -1.89 3.67 5.00
N PRO A 636 -1.47 2.59 5.66
CA PRO A 636 -0.80 1.46 4.99
C PRO A 636 -1.74 0.77 3.99
N ALA A 637 -1.24 0.31 2.84
CA ALA A 637 -2.11 -0.45 1.93
C ALA A 637 -2.35 -1.85 2.49
N THR A 638 -3.60 -2.15 2.81
CA THR A 638 -4.02 -3.46 3.31
C THR A 638 -4.26 -4.43 2.16
N ALA A 639 -4.38 -5.74 2.47
CA ALA A 639 -4.79 -6.73 1.48
C ALA A 639 -6.13 -6.37 0.80
N ALA A 640 -7.04 -5.69 1.50
CA ALA A 640 -8.30 -5.23 0.92
C ALA A 640 -8.07 -4.12 -0.11
N VAL A 641 -7.21 -3.15 0.20
CA VAL A 641 -6.81 -2.08 -0.73
C VAL A 641 -6.05 -2.65 -1.92
N ILE A 642 -5.08 -3.55 -1.69
CA ILE A 642 -4.32 -4.21 -2.77
C ILE A 642 -5.27 -5.03 -3.67
N LYS A 643 -6.25 -5.73 -3.12
CA LYS A 643 -7.25 -6.45 -3.91
C LYS A 643 -8.15 -5.52 -4.72
N LYS A 644 -8.57 -4.39 -4.13
CA LYS A 644 -9.48 -3.42 -4.75
C LYS A 644 -8.79 -2.61 -5.83
N ASP A 645 -7.64 -2.04 -5.49
CA ASP A 645 -6.95 -1.00 -6.24
C ASP A 645 -5.66 -1.50 -6.89
N GLY A 646 -5.12 -2.63 -6.41
CA GLY A 646 -3.91 -3.24 -6.95
C GLY A 646 -4.16 -4.22 -8.07
N TYR A 647 -3.03 -4.63 -8.63
CA TYR A 647 -2.96 -5.43 -9.85
C TYR A 647 -2.15 -6.71 -9.71
N TYR A 648 -1.20 -6.74 -8.77
CA TYR A 648 -0.35 -7.88 -8.50
C TYR A 648 -0.85 -8.59 -7.25
N ASP A 649 -1.58 -9.70 -7.44
CA ASP A 649 -2.08 -10.57 -6.35
C ASP A 649 -0.95 -11.29 -5.58
N GLY A 650 0.32 -11.14 -5.98
CA GLY A 650 1.48 -11.84 -5.39
C GLY A 650 2.23 -11.06 -4.31
N ALA A 651 1.96 -9.77 -4.14
CA ALA A 651 2.53 -8.99 -3.05
C ALA A 651 1.72 -9.25 -1.78
N GLY A 652 2.20 -10.16 -0.92
CA GLY A 652 1.53 -10.49 0.34
C GLY A 652 1.18 -9.26 1.19
N PRO A 653 0.20 -9.38 2.11
CA PRO A 653 -0.21 -8.29 2.99
C PRO A 653 1.00 -7.62 3.65
N ARG A 654 1.07 -6.29 3.53
CA ARG A 654 2.18 -5.48 4.02
C ARG A 654 2.44 -5.69 5.52
N LYS A 655 3.70 -5.51 5.91
CA LYS A 655 4.15 -5.44 7.31
C LYS A 655 3.99 -4.04 7.93
N GLU A 656 3.78 -3.01 7.11
CA GLU A 656 3.58 -1.64 7.57
C GLU A 656 2.28 -1.48 8.36
N ARG A 657 2.37 -0.79 9.50
CA ARG A 657 1.26 -0.56 10.43
C ARG A 657 1.13 0.89 10.88
N VAL A 658 1.96 1.79 10.36
CA VAL A 658 1.97 3.20 10.75
C VAL A 658 1.00 3.99 9.87
N GLY A 659 0.16 4.80 10.49
CA GLY A 659 -0.70 5.78 9.81
C GLY A 659 -0.30 7.20 10.15
N VAL A 660 -0.50 8.13 9.22
CA VAL A 660 -0.31 9.57 9.46
C VAL A 660 -1.56 10.32 9.06
N PHE A 661 -2.07 11.15 9.97
CA PHE A 661 -3.15 12.09 9.71
C PHE A 661 -2.60 13.50 9.66
N PHE A 662 -3.05 14.29 8.70
CA PHE A 662 -2.71 15.69 8.57
C PHE A 662 -3.94 16.51 8.87
N VAL A 663 -3.88 17.33 9.91
CA VAL A 663 -5.02 18.09 10.43
C VAL A 663 -4.67 19.57 10.52
N PRO A 664 -5.67 20.47 10.53
CA PRO A 664 -5.42 21.89 10.77
C PRO A 664 -4.67 22.09 12.10
N PRO A 665 -3.61 22.93 12.14
CA PRO A 665 -2.73 23.04 13.31
C PRO A 665 -3.46 23.55 14.56
N GLU A 666 -4.46 24.42 14.38
CA GLU A 666 -5.18 25.08 15.49
C GLU A 666 -6.33 24.25 16.06
N ARG A 667 -6.71 23.14 15.42
CA ARG A 667 -7.92 22.39 15.79
C ARG A 667 -7.57 21.15 16.61
N PRO A 668 -8.28 20.89 17.72
CA PRO A 668 -8.25 19.58 18.34
C PRO A 668 -9.00 18.58 17.47
N VAL A 669 -8.52 17.33 17.40
CA VAL A 669 -9.10 16.30 16.52
C VAL A 669 -9.30 14.98 17.26
N LYS A 670 -10.45 14.36 17.07
CA LYS A 670 -10.74 12.99 17.52
C LYS A 670 -10.58 12.03 16.34
N VAL A 671 -10.04 10.85 16.60
CA VAL A 671 -9.78 9.84 15.55
C VAL A 671 -10.67 8.63 15.78
N VAL A 672 -11.42 8.25 14.76
CA VAL A 672 -12.21 7.01 14.74
C VAL A 672 -11.70 6.15 13.61
N MET A 673 -11.30 4.91 13.89
CA MET A 673 -10.92 3.97 12.84
C MET A 673 -11.70 2.66 12.90
N THR A 674 -11.88 2.08 11.72
CA THR A 674 -12.58 0.82 11.51
C THR A 674 -11.73 -0.11 10.64
N SER A 675 -12.14 -1.38 10.59
CA SER A 675 -11.45 -2.44 9.85
C SER A 675 -12.42 -3.17 8.92
N GLY A 676 -11.94 -3.56 7.73
CA GLY A 676 -12.64 -4.50 6.83
C GLY A 676 -13.43 -3.81 5.72
N GLY A 677 -13.88 -4.60 4.73
CA GLY A 677 -14.35 -4.07 3.44
C GLY A 677 -15.59 -3.16 3.46
N LEU A 678 -16.39 -3.18 4.54
CA LEU A 678 -17.53 -2.27 4.71
C LEU A 678 -17.23 -1.12 5.67
N GLY A 679 -16.03 -1.06 6.27
CA GLY A 679 -15.66 -0.01 7.22
C GLY A 679 -16.54 0.05 8.48
N VAL A 680 -17.13 -1.08 8.91
CA VAL A 680 -18.11 -1.11 10.00
C VAL A 680 -17.49 -1.55 11.34
N GLY A 681 -17.90 -0.86 12.40
CA GLY A 681 -17.58 -1.18 13.79
C GLY A 681 -16.33 -0.45 14.24
N GLN A 682 -16.54 0.62 15.02
CA GLN A 682 -15.51 1.45 15.65
C GLN A 682 -14.55 0.55 16.44
N ARG A 683 -13.29 0.48 16.00
CA ARG A 683 -12.25 -0.37 16.60
C ARG A 683 -11.27 0.45 17.39
N LEU A 684 -10.85 1.57 16.85
CA LEU A 684 -9.94 2.51 17.48
C LEU A 684 -10.68 3.83 17.65
N LEU A 685 -10.70 4.33 18.88
CA LEU A 685 -11.27 5.61 19.27
C LEU A 685 -10.19 6.35 20.05
N LEU A 686 -9.72 7.47 19.51
CA LEU A 686 -8.88 8.43 20.20
C LEU A 686 -9.70 9.69 20.42
N LEU A 687 -10.25 9.77 21.61
CA LEU A 687 -11.14 10.84 22.08
C LEU A 687 -10.39 11.78 23.02
N GLY A 688 -9.31 11.32 23.65
CA GLY A 688 -8.64 12.08 24.71
C GLY A 688 -9.56 12.24 25.92
N GLY A 689 -10.38 11.21 26.20
CA GLY A 689 -11.37 11.21 27.26
C GLY A 689 -10.78 10.70 28.57
N GLY A 690 -11.36 11.14 29.68
CA GLY A 690 -11.02 10.67 31.03
C GLY A 690 -12.26 10.48 31.89
N ALA A 691 -12.09 10.05 33.14
CA ALA A 691 -13.19 9.72 34.04
C ALA A 691 -14.20 10.87 34.28
N GLY A 692 -13.79 12.13 34.08
CA GLY A 692 -14.66 13.31 34.19
C GLY A 692 -15.23 13.83 32.85
N ASP A 693 -14.62 13.47 31.72
CA ASP A 693 -15.07 13.82 30.37
C ASP A 693 -14.78 12.65 29.41
N PRO A 694 -15.68 11.65 29.32
CA PRO A 694 -15.45 10.45 28.50
C PRO A 694 -15.56 10.69 26.99
N PHE A 695 -16.11 11.83 26.57
CA PHE A 695 -16.16 12.22 25.15
C PHE A 695 -14.88 12.94 24.72
N GLY A 696 -14.18 13.54 25.68
CA GLY A 696 -12.87 14.18 25.54
C GLY A 696 -12.87 15.37 24.60
N ALA A 697 -11.78 16.13 24.61
CA ALA A 697 -11.56 17.25 23.69
C ALA A 697 -10.83 16.84 22.40
N GLY A 698 -10.34 15.60 22.30
CA GLY A 698 -9.47 15.14 21.21
C GLY A 698 -7.99 15.52 21.40
N LEU A 699 -7.20 15.26 20.36
CA LEU A 699 -5.76 15.56 20.32
C LEU A 699 -5.54 17.04 19.99
N GLY A 700 -5.28 17.85 21.02
CA GLY A 700 -5.09 19.30 20.89
C GLY A 700 -3.82 19.72 20.13
N PRO A 701 -3.69 21.02 19.77
CA PRO A 701 -2.56 21.58 18.99
C PRO A 701 -1.17 21.30 19.58
N ALA A 702 -1.05 21.33 20.90
CA ALA A 702 0.20 21.08 21.63
C ALA A 702 0.57 19.60 21.76
N ALA A 703 -0.28 18.67 21.28
CA ALA A 703 0.04 17.25 21.34
C ALA A 703 1.26 16.92 20.48
N ALA A 704 2.11 16.03 21.00
CA ALA A 704 3.27 15.52 20.29
C ALA A 704 2.86 14.92 18.92
N PRO A 705 3.73 15.04 17.89
CA PRO A 705 3.42 14.48 16.57
C PRO A 705 3.16 12.97 16.59
N ILE A 706 3.81 12.22 17.47
CA ILE A 706 3.60 10.76 17.63
C ILE A 706 2.67 10.51 18.81
N VAL A 707 1.62 9.72 18.59
CA VAL A 707 0.75 9.23 19.67
C VAL A 707 1.41 8.04 20.35
N THR A 708 2.05 8.29 21.49
CA THR A 708 2.72 7.27 22.30
C THR A 708 1.72 6.44 23.11
N GLY A 709 2.05 5.17 23.37
CA GLY A 709 1.21 4.24 24.12
C GLY A 709 -0.16 4.05 23.48
N LEU A 710 -0.21 3.92 22.14
CA LEU A 710 -1.46 3.94 21.38
C LEU A 710 -2.49 2.94 21.90
N ALA A 711 -2.07 1.69 22.13
CA ALA A 711 -2.96 0.64 22.64
C ALA A 711 -3.55 0.99 24.01
N GLN A 712 -2.77 1.65 24.87
CA GLN A 712 -3.21 2.08 26.20
C GLN A 712 -4.26 3.18 26.09
N ARG A 713 -3.98 4.23 25.31
CA ARG A 713 -4.90 5.37 25.12
C ARG A 713 -6.25 4.90 24.58
N VAL A 714 -6.23 4.04 23.56
CA VAL A 714 -7.45 3.50 22.96
C VAL A 714 -8.21 2.62 23.94
N ALA A 715 -7.52 1.79 24.73
CA ALA A 715 -8.16 0.97 25.76
C ALA A 715 -8.83 1.83 26.84
N VAL A 716 -8.18 2.92 27.28
CA VAL A 716 -8.72 3.87 28.26
C VAL A 716 -9.93 4.61 27.68
N ASP A 717 -9.80 5.27 26.52
CA ASP A 717 -10.89 6.02 25.89
C ASP A 717 -12.13 5.16 25.66
N LEU A 718 -11.95 3.93 25.15
CA LEU A 718 -13.05 2.99 24.97
C LEU A 718 -13.67 2.56 26.29
N THR A 719 -12.87 2.35 27.33
CA THR A 719 -13.36 1.90 28.63
C THR A 719 -14.16 3.02 29.30
N GLU A 720 -13.64 4.24 29.36
CA GLU A 720 -14.36 5.38 29.95
C GLU A 720 -15.68 5.67 29.21
N LEU A 721 -15.66 5.67 27.87
CA LEU A 721 -16.87 5.84 27.07
C LEU A 721 -17.89 4.71 27.31
N ASN A 722 -17.42 3.46 27.41
CA ASN A 722 -18.29 2.32 27.67
C ASN A 722 -18.89 2.36 29.07
N GLN A 723 -18.13 2.81 30.07
CA GLN A 723 -18.60 2.98 31.45
C GLN A 723 -19.76 3.97 31.48
N GLN A 724 -19.59 5.17 30.92
CA GLN A 724 -20.65 6.18 30.88
C GLN A 724 -21.90 5.69 30.13
N ARG A 725 -21.72 4.99 29.00
CA ARG A 725 -22.85 4.43 28.23
C ARG A 725 -23.58 3.33 29.01
N LEU A 726 -22.86 2.46 29.73
CA LEU A 726 -23.46 1.42 30.55
C LEU A 726 -24.21 2.01 31.74
N ASP A 727 -23.68 3.06 32.37
CA ASP A 727 -24.32 3.73 33.49
C ASP A 727 -25.59 4.46 33.02
N ASN A 728 -25.55 5.11 31.85
CA ASN A 728 -26.73 5.70 31.21
C ASN A 728 -27.79 4.63 30.86
N LEU A 729 -27.38 3.46 30.36
CA LEU A 729 -28.33 2.37 30.12
C LEU A 729 -28.96 1.87 31.44
N GLN A 730 -28.15 1.72 32.49
CA GLN A 730 -28.62 1.28 33.80
C GLN A 730 -29.58 2.29 34.44
N SER A 731 -29.31 3.60 34.35
CA SER A 731 -30.22 4.63 34.88
C SER A 731 -31.59 4.60 34.21
N HIS A 732 -31.66 4.08 32.98
CA HIS A 732 -32.90 3.86 32.23
C HIS A 732 -33.44 2.42 32.30
N GLY A 733 -32.96 1.62 33.26
CA GLY A 733 -33.47 0.28 33.55
C GLY A 733 -33.00 -0.83 32.60
N ILE A 734 -32.10 -0.52 31.65
CA ILE A 734 -31.53 -1.51 30.72
C ILE A 734 -30.23 -2.05 31.33
N THR A 735 -30.26 -3.30 31.80
CA THR A 735 -29.08 -3.94 32.43
C THR A 735 -28.65 -5.20 31.68
N SER A 736 -27.34 -5.44 31.64
CA SER A 736 -26.76 -6.64 31.05
C SER A 736 -25.54 -7.11 31.85
N GLN A 737 -25.73 -8.17 32.64
CA GLN A 737 -24.66 -8.76 33.46
C GLN A 737 -23.46 -9.23 32.62
N PRO A 738 -23.63 -9.94 31.48
CA PRO A 738 -22.49 -10.34 30.66
C PRO A 738 -21.68 -9.17 30.10
N LEU A 739 -22.35 -8.08 29.71
CA LEU A 739 -21.66 -6.88 29.21
C LEU A 739 -20.90 -6.16 30.32
N ARG A 740 -21.49 -6.06 31.52
CA ARG A 740 -20.82 -5.49 32.69
C ARG A 740 -19.58 -6.29 33.08
N GLN A 741 -19.66 -7.62 33.11
CA GLN A 741 -18.50 -8.47 33.39
C GLN A 741 -17.39 -8.31 32.34
N LEU A 742 -17.76 -8.24 31.05
CA LEU A 742 -16.81 -8.02 29.97
C LEU A 742 -16.13 -6.65 30.10
N HIS A 743 -16.90 -5.61 30.40
CA HIS A 743 -16.40 -4.25 30.61
C HIS A 743 -15.43 -4.17 31.80
N GLU A 744 -15.79 -4.76 32.94
CA GLU A 744 -14.94 -4.77 34.14
C GLU A 744 -13.64 -5.56 33.95
N ARG A 745 -13.67 -6.64 33.17
CA ARG A 745 -12.44 -7.34 32.77
C ARG A 745 -11.55 -6.43 31.91
N SER A 746 -12.13 -5.75 30.92
CA SER A 746 -11.41 -4.80 30.06
C SER A 746 -10.76 -3.69 30.88
N ARG A 747 -11.51 -3.07 31.80
CA ARG A 747 -11.04 -1.98 32.67
C ARG A 747 -9.85 -2.40 33.55
N ARG A 748 -9.93 -3.58 34.17
CA ARG A 748 -8.82 -4.12 34.99
C ARG A 748 -7.55 -4.39 34.17
N LEU A 749 -7.68 -4.82 32.93
CA LEU A 749 -6.54 -5.05 32.04
C LEU A 749 -5.96 -3.75 31.48
N ALA A 750 -6.79 -2.71 31.28
CA ALA A 750 -6.32 -1.41 30.81
C ALA A 750 -5.37 -0.73 31.83
N GLN A 751 -5.52 -1.04 33.12
CA GLN A 751 -4.69 -0.52 34.22
C GLN A 751 -3.41 -1.34 34.46
N ARG A 752 -3.26 -2.51 33.84
CA ARG A 752 -2.10 -3.38 34.02
C ARG A 752 -1.11 -3.20 32.86
N ASN A 753 0.17 -3.09 33.20
CA ASN A 753 1.24 -3.03 32.21
C ASN A 753 1.36 -4.36 31.44
N GLY A 754 1.57 -4.30 30.13
CA GLY A 754 1.71 -5.46 29.24
C GLY A 754 0.39 -6.05 28.73
N THR A 755 -0.77 -5.64 29.25
CA THR A 755 -2.09 -6.18 28.85
C THR A 755 -2.93 -5.22 28.01
N GLN A 756 -2.35 -4.11 27.54
CA GLN A 756 -3.11 -3.02 26.89
C GLN A 756 -3.78 -3.46 25.58
N ARG A 757 -3.16 -4.35 24.79
CA ARG A 757 -3.76 -4.87 23.55
C ARG A 757 -4.95 -5.80 23.82
N GLU A 758 -4.86 -6.63 24.88
CA GLU A 758 -6.00 -7.45 25.32
C GLU A 758 -7.14 -6.55 25.83
N ALA A 759 -6.81 -5.55 26.64
CA ALA A 759 -7.77 -4.55 27.12
C ALA A 759 -8.48 -3.85 25.96
N TRP A 760 -7.73 -3.35 24.97
CA TRP A 760 -8.29 -2.76 23.76
C TRP A 760 -9.24 -3.73 23.03
N SER A 761 -8.82 -4.98 22.80
CA SER A 761 -9.65 -6.00 22.12
C SER A 761 -11.00 -6.23 22.83
N LEU A 762 -10.97 -6.33 24.17
CA LEU A 762 -12.18 -6.51 24.99
C LEU A 762 -13.02 -5.23 25.06
N ALA A 763 -12.41 -4.05 25.16
CA ALA A 763 -13.09 -2.77 25.17
C ALA A 763 -13.85 -2.53 23.86
N ALA A 764 -13.21 -2.80 22.72
CA ALA A 764 -13.83 -2.69 21.40
C ALA A 764 -14.97 -3.71 21.21
N ARG A 765 -14.84 -4.91 21.79
CA ARG A 765 -15.92 -5.91 21.83
C ARG A 765 -17.12 -5.41 22.63
N ALA A 766 -16.88 -4.90 23.83
CA ALA A 766 -17.91 -4.36 24.71
C ALA A 766 -18.60 -3.17 24.04
N HIS A 767 -17.84 -2.26 23.45
CA HIS A 767 -18.33 -1.08 22.75
C HIS A 767 -19.35 -1.41 21.66
N ARG A 768 -19.01 -2.35 20.76
CA ARG A 768 -19.92 -2.78 19.70
C ARG A 768 -21.19 -3.41 20.27
N ALA A 769 -21.09 -4.19 21.34
CA ALA A 769 -22.24 -4.84 21.94
C ALA A 769 -23.15 -3.86 22.69
N ILE A 770 -22.58 -2.86 23.36
CA ILE A 770 -23.31 -1.75 23.99
C ILE A 770 -24.04 -0.92 22.93
N ALA A 771 -23.35 -0.57 21.83
CA ALA A 771 -23.97 0.15 20.72
C ALA A 771 -25.12 -0.64 20.09
N ALA A 772 -24.96 -1.96 19.91
CA ALA A 772 -26.04 -2.81 19.42
C ALA A 772 -27.25 -2.81 20.36
N LEU A 773 -27.03 -2.88 21.68
CA LEU A 773 -28.10 -2.82 22.67
C LEU A 773 -28.88 -1.49 22.63
N VAL A 774 -28.18 -0.37 22.46
CA VAL A 774 -28.82 0.95 22.26
C VAL A 774 -29.64 0.96 20.97
N THR A 775 -29.05 0.51 19.86
CA THR A 775 -29.74 0.47 18.56
C THR A 775 -30.97 -0.44 18.60
N ASP A 776 -30.89 -1.59 19.27
CA ASP A 776 -32.02 -2.52 19.45
C ASP A 776 -33.14 -1.86 20.27
N ALA A 777 -32.79 -1.14 21.34
CA ALA A 777 -33.77 -0.41 22.15
C ALA A 777 -34.50 0.67 21.33
N VAL A 778 -33.77 1.43 20.49
CA VAL A 778 -34.36 2.46 19.61
C VAL A 778 -35.19 1.83 18.49
N THR A 779 -34.68 0.80 17.83
CA THR A 779 -35.37 0.11 16.72
C THR A 779 -36.67 -0.55 17.20
N GLY A 780 -36.67 -1.10 18.41
CA GLY A 780 -37.87 -1.62 19.06
C GLY A 780 -38.98 -0.58 19.17
N VAL A 781 -38.65 0.66 19.55
CA VAL A 781 -39.64 1.76 19.60
C VAL A 781 -40.18 2.10 18.22
N LEU A 782 -39.33 2.16 17.19
CA LEU A 782 -39.79 2.45 15.83
C LEU A 782 -40.83 1.41 15.38
N PHE A 783 -40.61 0.13 15.69
CA PHE A 783 -41.57 -0.92 15.38
C PHE A 783 -42.90 -0.75 16.14
N VAL A 784 -42.85 -0.43 17.44
CA VAL A 784 -44.05 -0.18 18.24
C VAL A 784 -44.83 1.03 17.73
N LEU A 785 -44.14 2.13 17.38
CA LEU A 785 -44.75 3.33 16.79
C LEU A 785 -45.41 3.05 15.44
N LEU A 786 -44.79 2.21 14.60
CA LEU A 786 -45.38 1.78 13.34
C LEU A 786 -46.66 0.97 13.57
N MET A 787 -46.70 0.09 14.56
CA MET A 787 -47.91 -0.67 14.93
C MET A 787 -49.00 0.23 15.55
N LEU A 788 -48.62 1.37 16.11
CA LEU A 788 -49.53 2.33 16.73
C LEU A 788 -50.40 3.06 15.68
N LEU A 789 -49.92 3.19 14.44
CA LEU A 789 -50.68 3.78 13.33
C LEU A 789 -51.97 3.00 12.98
N PRO A 790 -51.92 1.69 12.63
CA PRO A 790 -53.13 0.92 12.38
C PRO A 790 -53.97 0.77 13.66
N PHE A 791 -53.34 0.62 14.83
CA PHE A 791 -54.05 0.60 16.11
C PHE A 791 -54.91 1.85 16.30
N SER A 792 -54.38 3.04 16.05
CA SER A 792 -55.11 4.31 16.26
C SER A 792 -56.32 4.44 15.33
N VAL A 793 -56.20 3.95 14.09
CA VAL A 793 -57.31 3.88 13.13
C VAL A 793 -58.38 2.90 13.61
N PHE A 794 -57.99 1.70 14.07
CA PHE A 794 -58.95 0.71 14.59
C PHE A 794 -59.59 1.16 15.91
N ALA A 795 -58.83 1.79 16.79
CA ALA A 795 -59.30 2.34 18.05
C ALA A 795 -60.28 3.51 17.83
N GLU A 796 -60.06 4.36 16.82
CA GLU A 796 -61.05 5.39 16.44
C GLU A 796 -62.39 4.75 16.03
N ARG A 797 -62.34 3.70 15.22
CA ARG A 797 -63.53 2.96 14.79
C ARG A 797 -64.25 2.27 15.94
N LEU A 798 -63.51 1.79 16.94
CA LEU A 798 -64.08 1.10 18.10
C LEU A 798 -64.66 2.09 19.12
N LEU A 799 -64.03 3.25 19.35
CA LEU A 799 -64.38 4.19 20.42
C LEU A 799 -65.34 5.32 19.97
N PHE A 800 -65.08 5.95 18.82
CA PHE A 800 -65.78 7.17 18.40
C PHE A 800 -66.75 6.95 17.24
N GLU A 801 -66.44 6.02 16.30
CA GLU A 801 -67.26 5.70 15.12
C GLU A 801 -67.69 6.95 14.32
N SER A 802 -66.77 7.88 14.08
CA SER A 802 -67.15 9.12 13.42
C SER A 802 -67.54 8.88 11.96
N LYS A 803 -68.60 9.52 11.47
CA LYS A 803 -69.02 9.41 10.05
C LYS A 803 -68.29 10.39 9.13
N ASN A 804 -67.77 11.49 9.68
CA ASN A 804 -67.05 12.51 8.92
C ASN A 804 -65.56 12.19 8.86
N VAL A 805 -64.99 12.13 7.65
CA VAL A 805 -63.56 11.81 7.42
C VAL A 805 -62.63 12.74 8.20
N HIS A 806 -62.95 14.04 8.31
CA HIS A 806 -62.13 14.97 9.08
C HIS A 806 -62.09 14.64 10.57
N ARG A 807 -63.23 14.18 11.12
CA ARG A 807 -63.32 13.76 12.51
C ARG A 807 -62.74 12.36 12.75
N GLN A 808 -62.77 11.48 11.74
CA GLN A 808 -62.08 10.17 11.79
C GLN A 808 -60.57 10.34 11.82
N VAL A 809 -60.03 11.17 10.92
CA VAL A 809 -58.60 11.50 10.89
C VAL A 809 -58.19 12.21 12.18
N GLY A 810 -58.98 13.19 12.64
CA GLY A 810 -58.74 13.88 13.91
C GLY A 810 -58.78 12.95 15.13
N GLY A 811 -59.72 12.00 15.19
CA GLY A 811 -59.84 11.02 16.26
C GLY A 811 -58.70 10.01 16.28
N ALA A 812 -58.31 9.48 15.12
CA ALA A 812 -57.15 8.60 14.99
C ALA A 812 -55.84 9.33 15.36
N ALA A 813 -55.68 10.60 14.93
CA ALA A 813 -54.53 11.42 15.30
C ALA A 813 -54.49 11.69 16.81
N LEU A 814 -55.63 12.00 17.43
CA LEU A 814 -55.71 12.18 18.88
C LEU A 814 -55.33 10.90 19.64
N LEU A 815 -55.86 9.74 19.24
CA LEU A 815 -55.54 8.45 19.86
C LEU A 815 -54.07 8.07 19.68
N PHE A 816 -53.51 8.36 18.50
CA PHE A 816 -52.09 8.19 18.24
C PHE A 816 -51.25 9.06 19.17
N LEU A 817 -51.56 10.35 19.30
CA LEU A 817 -50.84 11.28 20.19
C LEU A 817 -50.98 10.90 21.67
N LEU A 818 -52.14 10.42 22.09
CA LEU A 818 -52.38 9.94 23.47
C LEU A 818 -51.54 8.69 23.78
N ALA A 819 -51.61 7.68 22.92
CA ALA A 819 -50.84 6.45 23.10
C ALA A 819 -49.33 6.68 22.91
N PHE A 820 -48.92 7.60 22.02
CA PHE A 820 -47.56 8.11 21.95
C PHE A 820 -47.15 8.77 23.28
N GLY A 821 -48.00 9.62 23.86
CA GLY A 821 -47.73 10.25 25.15
C GLY A 821 -47.49 9.22 26.25
N VAL A 822 -48.29 8.16 26.31
CA VAL A 822 -48.08 7.05 27.24
C VAL A 822 -46.74 6.37 26.99
N LEU A 823 -46.42 6.02 25.74
CA LEU A 823 -45.14 5.39 25.39
C LEU A 823 -43.92 6.28 25.66
N ARG A 824 -44.05 7.60 25.47
CA ARG A 824 -42.98 8.57 25.74
C ARG A 824 -42.54 8.52 27.21
N TYR A 825 -43.46 8.30 28.14
CA TYR A 825 -43.16 8.22 29.57
C TYR A 825 -42.90 6.79 30.07
N SER A 826 -43.42 5.77 29.40
CA SER A 826 -43.26 4.37 29.83
C SER A 826 -42.07 3.65 29.19
N HIS A 827 -41.61 4.08 28.01
CA HIS A 827 -40.55 3.39 27.27
C HIS A 827 -39.20 4.13 27.37
N PRO A 828 -38.14 3.50 27.94
CA PRO A 828 -36.87 4.17 28.22
C PRO A 828 -36.11 4.64 26.97
N ALA A 829 -36.33 4.00 25.82
CA ALA A 829 -35.64 4.38 24.59
C ALA A 829 -35.96 5.79 24.07
N PHE A 830 -37.04 6.44 24.51
CA PHE A 830 -37.24 7.85 24.18
C PHE A 830 -36.21 8.72 24.90
N ASP A 831 -35.86 8.43 26.15
CA ASP A 831 -34.85 9.21 26.88
C ASP A 831 -33.41 8.89 26.46
N LEU A 832 -33.19 7.73 25.82
CA LEU A 832 -31.88 7.36 25.25
C LEU A 832 -31.57 8.07 23.91
N THR A 833 -32.57 8.63 23.24
CA THR A 833 -32.36 9.38 21.99
C THR A 833 -32.11 10.86 22.25
N LEU A 834 -31.11 11.44 21.57
CA LEU A 834 -30.78 12.87 21.68
C LEU A 834 -31.97 13.80 21.33
N TYR A 835 -32.86 13.36 20.43
CA TYR A 835 -34.01 14.16 19.98
C TYR A 835 -35.29 13.30 19.84
N PRO A 836 -35.98 13.00 20.95
CA PRO A 836 -37.14 12.09 20.94
C PRO A 836 -38.31 12.65 20.12
N LEU A 837 -38.42 13.99 20.06
CA LEU A 837 -39.42 14.70 19.27
C LEU A 837 -39.19 14.57 17.76
N VAL A 838 -37.94 14.39 17.32
CA VAL A 838 -37.65 14.17 15.88
C VAL A 838 -38.20 12.83 15.42
N VAL A 839 -38.15 11.80 16.28
CA VAL A 839 -38.78 10.50 15.99
C VAL A 839 -40.29 10.66 15.77
N LEU A 840 -40.97 11.44 16.62
CA LEU A 840 -42.39 11.75 16.47
C LEU A 840 -42.68 12.50 15.16
N VAL A 841 -41.93 13.55 14.86
CA VAL A 841 -42.08 14.33 13.63
C VAL A 841 -41.85 13.46 12.40
N GLY A 842 -40.81 12.61 12.41
CA GLY A 842 -40.55 11.66 11.33
C GLY A 842 -41.71 10.69 11.10
N PHE A 843 -42.31 10.15 12.16
CA PHE A 843 -43.49 9.30 12.05
C PHE A 843 -44.73 10.04 11.56
N LEU A 844 -44.94 11.29 11.99
CA LEU A 844 -46.03 12.14 11.48
C LEU A 844 -45.85 12.43 9.99
N ILE A 845 -44.63 12.74 9.55
CA ILE A 845 -44.30 12.94 8.13
C ILE A 845 -44.54 11.65 7.35
N LEU A 846 -44.10 10.50 7.87
CA LEU A 846 -44.32 9.20 7.23
C LEU A 846 -45.81 8.88 7.10
N ALA A 847 -46.58 9.06 8.19
CA ALA A 847 -48.02 8.81 8.20
C ALA A 847 -48.77 9.74 7.24
N LEU A 848 -48.45 11.03 7.26
CA LEU A 848 -49.03 12.02 6.33
C LEU A 848 -48.65 11.69 4.88
N SER A 849 -47.40 11.32 4.62
CA SER A 849 -46.93 10.92 3.30
C SER A 849 -47.67 9.68 2.80
N ILE A 850 -47.86 8.65 3.64
CA ILE A 850 -48.64 7.45 3.27
C ILE A 850 -50.08 7.85 2.88
N VAL A 851 -50.74 8.71 3.66
CA VAL A 851 -52.10 9.18 3.36
C VAL A 851 -52.12 9.97 2.05
N VAL A 852 -51.21 10.93 1.87
CA VAL A 852 -51.12 11.76 0.67
C VAL A 852 -50.80 10.92 -0.56
N THR A 853 -49.85 9.99 -0.49
CA THR A 853 -49.52 9.05 -1.57
C THR A 853 -50.70 8.16 -1.90
N THR A 854 -51.45 7.66 -0.90
CA THR A 854 -52.64 6.82 -1.14
C THR A 854 -53.74 7.63 -1.85
N ILE A 855 -53.98 8.87 -1.43
CA ILE A 855 -54.95 9.77 -2.08
C ILE A 855 -54.47 10.15 -3.49
N GLY A 856 -53.19 10.50 -3.64
CA GLY A 856 -52.56 10.90 -4.89
C GLY A 856 -52.57 9.77 -5.92
N MET A 857 -52.18 8.56 -5.50
CA MET A 857 -52.27 7.35 -6.32
C MET A 857 -53.72 7.02 -6.66
N GLY A 858 -54.65 7.20 -5.72
CA GLY A 858 -56.08 7.09 -5.98
C GLY A 858 -56.55 8.02 -7.09
N ARG A 859 -56.17 9.30 -7.02
CA ARG A 859 -56.52 10.31 -8.04
C ARG A 859 -55.81 10.09 -9.37
N LEU A 860 -54.53 9.70 -9.36
CA LEU A 860 -53.76 9.35 -10.55
C LEU A 860 -54.41 8.16 -11.26
N ASN A 861 -54.80 7.14 -10.50
CA ASN A 861 -55.53 5.99 -11.00
C ASN A 861 -56.89 6.42 -11.57
N ASP A 862 -57.64 7.29 -10.88
CA ASP A 862 -58.91 7.84 -11.38
C ASP A 862 -58.72 8.67 -12.68
N GLN A 863 -57.61 9.39 -12.84
CA GLN A 863 -57.30 10.15 -14.06
C GLN A 863 -56.82 9.25 -15.20
N LEU A 864 -55.91 8.31 -14.94
CA LEU A 864 -55.48 7.30 -15.90
C LEU A 864 -56.68 6.50 -16.43
N GLN A 865 -57.65 6.21 -15.56
CA GLN A 865 -58.92 5.56 -15.91
C GLN A 865 -59.83 6.39 -16.83
N ARG A 866 -59.74 7.74 -16.79
CA ARG A 866 -60.51 8.62 -17.70
C ARG A 866 -59.89 8.69 -19.10
N SER A 867 -58.62 8.34 -19.24
CA SER A 867 -57.86 8.37 -20.50
C SER A 867 -57.75 7.03 -21.24
N VAL A 868 -58.33 5.93 -20.73
CA VAL A 868 -58.24 4.58 -21.35
C VAL A 868 -59.62 4.06 -21.76
N SER A 869 -59.69 3.51 -22.98
CA SER A 869 -60.92 3.07 -23.66
C SER A 869 -61.59 1.82 -23.04
N VAL A 870 -62.85 1.64 -23.41
CA VAL A 870 -63.91 0.75 -22.85
C VAL A 870 -63.56 -0.74 -22.67
N VAL A 871 -62.40 -1.22 -23.14
CA VAL A 871 -62.04 -2.65 -23.15
C VAL A 871 -61.40 -3.15 -21.84
N VAL A 872 -60.85 -2.29 -20.98
CA VAL A 872 -60.20 -2.70 -19.71
C VAL A 872 -61.20 -2.84 -18.54
N ALA A 873 -62.50 -2.66 -18.79
CA ALA A 873 -63.56 -2.78 -17.78
C ALA A 873 -63.65 -4.17 -17.11
N ARG A 874 -62.99 -5.21 -17.66
CA ARG A 874 -63.04 -6.59 -17.13
C ARG A 874 -62.00 -6.91 -16.06
N HIS A 875 -61.00 -6.05 -15.84
CA HIS A 875 -60.09 -6.10 -14.67
C HIS A 875 -60.60 -5.25 -13.49
N ARG A 876 -61.87 -4.82 -13.51
CA ARG A 876 -62.52 -4.03 -12.45
C ARG A 876 -62.74 -4.78 -11.12
N THR A 877 -62.60 -6.11 -11.08
CA THR A 877 -63.10 -6.92 -9.96
C THR A 877 -62.09 -7.15 -8.83
N GLU A 878 -60.78 -7.06 -9.09
CA GLU A 878 -59.76 -7.33 -8.06
C GLU A 878 -59.45 -6.11 -7.18
N SER A 879 -59.33 -4.91 -7.74
CA SER A 879 -59.06 -3.67 -6.98
C SER A 879 -60.23 -3.27 -6.04
N ARG A 880 -61.48 -3.61 -6.39
CA ARG A 880 -62.63 -3.43 -5.50
C ARG A 880 -62.69 -4.46 -4.36
N ARG A 881 -62.14 -5.68 -4.53
CA ARG A 881 -62.20 -6.72 -3.49
C ARG A 881 -61.33 -6.36 -2.29
N THR A 882 -60.10 -5.90 -2.50
CA THR A 882 -59.21 -5.47 -1.40
C THR A 882 -59.76 -4.25 -0.65
N ALA A 883 -60.28 -3.25 -1.37
CA ALA A 883 -60.92 -2.09 -0.77
C ALA A 883 -62.23 -2.44 -0.02
N MET A 884 -63.03 -3.38 -0.54
CA MET A 884 -64.23 -3.87 0.14
C MET A 884 -63.91 -4.72 1.37
N VAL A 885 -62.89 -5.58 1.32
CA VAL A 885 -62.40 -6.34 2.48
C VAL A 885 -61.92 -5.40 3.57
N GLY A 886 -61.14 -4.37 3.23
CA GLY A 886 -60.71 -3.36 4.19
C GLY A 886 -61.87 -2.59 4.85
N ARG A 887 -62.88 -2.20 4.07
CA ARG A 887 -64.10 -1.56 4.61
C ARG A 887 -64.96 -2.51 5.43
N ALA A 888 -65.10 -3.76 5.01
CA ALA A 888 -65.83 -4.79 5.75
C ALA A 888 -65.15 -5.12 7.09
N PHE A 889 -63.82 -5.13 7.12
CA PHE A 889 -63.04 -5.30 8.34
C PHE A 889 -63.20 -4.12 9.29
N LEU A 890 -63.05 -2.88 8.81
CA LEU A 890 -63.27 -1.67 9.63
C LEU A 890 -64.71 -1.58 10.14
N LEU A 891 -65.70 -2.00 9.33
CA LEU A 891 -67.09 -2.09 9.74
C LEU A 891 -67.31 -3.19 10.80
N GLY A 892 -66.63 -4.34 10.65
CA GLY A 892 -66.64 -5.43 11.63
C GLY A 892 -66.10 -4.99 12.99
N VAL A 893 -64.99 -4.23 13.00
CA VAL A 893 -64.42 -3.63 14.22
C VAL A 893 -65.40 -2.66 14.88
N ALA A 894 -66.03 -1.77 14.10
CA ALA A 894 -67.04 -0.84 14.62
C ALA A 894 -68.26 -1.57 15.23
N GLN A 895 -68.69 -2.68 14.62
CA GLN A 895 -69.84 -3.48 15.09
C GLN A 895 -69.59 -4.20 16.43
N MET A 896 -68.34 -4.37 16.86
CA MET A 896 -68.00 -4.95 18.16
C MET A 896 -68.55 -4.13 19.33
N ARG A 897 -68.83 -2.84 19.13
CA ARG A 897 -69.39 -1.95 20.16
C ARG A 897 -70.82 -2.32 20.57
N ARG A 898 -71.59 -3.01 19.71
CA ARG A 898 -72.99 -3.39 20.00
C ARG A 898 -73.14 -4.36 21.16
N ARG A 899 -72.07 -5.07 21.55
CA ARG A 899 -72.05 -5.99 22.69
C ARG A 899 -70.87 -5.65 23.62
N PRO A 900 -70.94 -4.54 24.36
CA PRO A 900 -69.79 -3.95 25.05
C PRO A 900 -69.16 -4.91 26.07
N MET A 901 -69.95 -5.68 26.81
CA MET A 901 -69.41 -6.65 27.77
C MET A 901 -68.62 -7.78 27.13
N ARG A 902 -69.12 -8.35 26.02
CA ARG A 902 -68.41 -9.41 25.32
C ARG A 902 -67.10 -8.90 24.74
N THR A 903 -67.12 -7.72 24.12
CA THR A 903 -65.93 -7.10 23.53
C THR A 903 -64.90 -6.73 24.58
N LEU A 904 -65.32 -6.16 25.73
CA LEU A 904 -64.43 -5.88 26.85
C LEU A 904 -63.78 -7.15 27.38
N LEU A 905 -64.55 -8.21 27.63
CA LEU A 905 -64.05 -9.50 28.10
C LEU A 905 -63.08 -10.13 27.10
N THR A 906 -63.38 -10.09 25.78
CA THR A 906 -62.48 -10.62 24.75
C THR A 906 -61.18 -9.83 24.65
N CYS A 907 -61.24 -8.49 24.65
CA CYS A 907 -60.06 -7.64 24.65
C CYS A 907 -59.22 -7.83 25.92
N ALA A 908 -59.85 -7.87 27.10
CA ALA A 908 -59.17 -8.12 28.36
C ALA A 908 -58.50 -9.50 28.39
N THR A 909 -59.17 -10.53 27.87
CA THR A 909 -58.60 -11.89 27.78
C THR A 909 -57.38 -11.91 26.85
N LEU A 910 -57.47 -11.28 25.67
CA LEU A 910 -56.34 -11.20 24.74
C LEU A 910 -55.19 -10.39 25.34
N LEU A 911 -55.48 -9.28 26.01
CA LEU A 911 -54.47 -8.46 26.69
C LEU A 911 -53.79 -9.24 27.80
N LEU A 912 -54.55 -9.91 28.68
CA LEU A 912 -54.00 -10.75 29.75
C LEU A 912 -53.20 -11.93 29.20
N LEU A 913 -53.68 -12.60 28.16
CA LEU A 913 -52.97 -13.72 27.55
C LEU A 913 -51.68 -13.27 26.87
N THR A 914 -51.71 -12.14 26.16
CA THR A 914 -50.52 -11.54 25.55
C THR A 914 -49.54 -11.07 26.63
N PHE A 915 -50.04 -10.43 27.69
CA PHE A 915 -49.23 -9.98 28.83
C PHE A 915 -48.57 -11.17 29.55
N CYS A 916 -49.32 -12.23 29.83
CA CYS A 916 -48.78 -13.46 30.41
C CYS A 916 -47.72 -14.06 29.49
N LEU A 917 -48.01 -14.22 28.19
CA LEU A 917 -47.06 -14.76 27.23
C LEU A 917 -45.76 -13.93 27.22
N VAL A 918 -45.86 -12.60 27.08
CA VAL A 918 -44.69 -11.69 27.04
C VAL A 918 -43.92 -11.70 28.37
N SER A 919 -44.62 -11.73 29.51
CA SER A 919 -44.00 -11.74 30.85
C SER A 919 -43.28 -13.06 31.15
N PHE A 920 -43.76 -14.19 30.60
CA PHE A 920 -43.11 -15.49 30.75
C PHE A 920 -42.07 -15.81 29.66
N THR A 921 -42.03 -15.06 28.56
CA THR A 921 -40.99 -15.23 27.52
C THR A 921 -39.68 -14.54 27.93
N SER A 922 -38.75 -15.32 28.47
CA SER A 922 -37.35 -14.89 28.63
C SER A 922 -36.52 -15.36 27.43
N VAL A 923 -36.24 -14.48 26.48
CA VAL A 923 -35.34 -14.78 25.36
C VAL A 923 -33.89 -14.62 25.81
N GLN A 924 -33.20 -15.73 26.07
CA GLN A 924 -31.76 -15.73 26.28
C GLN A 924 -31.03 -15.97 24.96
N SER A 925 -30.25 -15.00 24.52
CA SER A 925 -29.37 -15.15 23.36
C SER A 925 -28.12 -15.94 23.77
N THR A 926 -27.97 -17.17 23.25
CA THR A 926 -26.78 -18.00 23.46
C THR A 926 -25.95 -18.06 22.17
N ALA A 927 -24.63 -17.87 22.30
CA ALA A 927 -23.73 -18.00 21.17
C ALA A 927 -23.45 -19.50 20.91
N ARG A 928 -23.97 -20.05 19.81
CA ARG A 928 -23.57 -21.37 19.31
C ARG A 928 -22.34 -21.24 18.43
N PHE A 929 -21.23 -21.84 18.85
CA PHE A 929 -20.05 -21.99 18.01
C PHE A 929 -20.31 -23.10 16.98
N HIS A 930 -20.36 -22.74 15.70
CA HIS A 930 -20.42 -23.73 14.63
C HIS A 930 -18.99 -24.21 14.34
N MET A 931 -18.71 -25.47 14.67
CA MET A 931 -17.47 -26.14 14.27
C MET A 931 -17.78 -27.02 13.06
N THR A 932 -17.09 -26.79 11.96
CA THR A 932 -17.17 -27.67 10.79
C THR A 932 -16.00 -28.66 10.87
N PRO A 933 -16.26 -29.97 11.05
CA PRO A 933 -15.19 -30.96 11.01
C PRO A 933 -14.60 -30.99 9.61
N MET A 934 -13.30 -30.67 9.49
CA MET A 934 -12.55 -30.83 8.25
C MET A 934 -12.04 -32.27 8.21
N THR A 935 -12.25 -32.99 7.11
CA THR A 935 -11.70 -34.34 6.91
C THR A 935 -10.19 -34.30 7.12
N LYS A 936 -9.66 -35.14 8.02
CA LYS A 936 -8.23 -35.26 8.31
C LYS A 936 -7.50 -35.84 7.10
N GLU A 937 -7.19 -35.01 6.10
CA GLU A 937 -6.14 -35.34 5.14
C GLU A 937 -4.78 -34.97 5.76
N GLY A 938 -4.13 -35.95 6.37
CA GLY A 938 -2.73 -35.87 6.79
C GLY A 938 -2.47 -35.23 8.16
N GLY A 939 -2.29 -36.08 9.18
CA GLY A 939 -1.17 -35.98 10.14
C GLY A 939 -0.85 -34.66 10.87
N ALA A 940 -1.77 -33.71 11.05
CA ALA A 940 -1.53 -32.65 12.04
C ALA A 940 -1.64 -33.30 13.43
N GLY A 941 -0.50 -33.42 14.13
CA GLY A 941 -0.45 -33.90 15.51
C GLY A 941 -1.39 -33.13 16.43
N ASN A 942 -1.82 -33.75 17.53
CA ASN A 942 -2.84 -33.20 18.44
C ASN A 942 -2.43 -31.89 19.18
N ASP A 943 -1.21 -31.38 18.95
CA ASP A 943 -0.62 -30.28 19.72
C ASP A 943 -0.50 -28.94 18.97
N ALA A 944 -1.06 -28.82 17.76
CA ALA A 944 -0.94 -27.59 16.96
C ALA A 944 -2.29 -27.06 16.45
N VAL A 945 -2.49 -25.74 16.55
CA VAL A 945 -3.66 -25.04 16.01
C VAL A 945 -3.25 -24.23 14.77
N LEU A 946 -3.86 -24.51 13.63
CA LEU A 946 -3.70 -23.69 12.43
C LEU A 946 -4.67 -22.51 12.45
N LEU A 947 -4.15 -21.30 12.66
CA LEU A 947 -4.90 -20.07 12.45
C LEU A 947 -4.79 -19.62 10.99
N ARG A 948 -5.92 -19.53 10.29
CA ARG A 948 -5.97 -19.03 8.90
C ARG A 948 -7.30 -18.34 8.60
N ARG A 949 -7.32 -17.53 7.54
CA ARG A 949 -8.58 -17.05 6.97
C ARG A 949 -9.28 -18.14 6.16
N PRO A 950 -10.63 -18.13 6.08
CA PRO A 950 -11.37 -19.14 5.31
C PRO A 950 -10.91 -19.29 3.85
N GLY A 951 -10.57 -18.19 3.18
CA GLY A 951 -10.12 -18.17 1.78
C GLY A 951 -8.61 -18.17 1.57
N TRP A 952 -7.81 -18.71 2.50
CA TRP A 952 -6.33 -18.78 2.42
C TRP A 952 -5.57 -17.45 2.26
N ALA A 953 -6.27 -16.32 2.27
CA ALA A 953 -5.68 -15.00 2.31
C ALA A 953 -4.71 -14.85 3.50
N GLY A 954 -3.55 -14.26 3.24
CA GLY A 954 -2.51 -14.03 4.23
C GLY A 954 -2.99 -13.27 5.48
N LEU A 955 -2.47 -13.66 6.63
CA LEU A 955 -2.63 -12.92 7.89
C LEU A 955 -1.66 -11.73 7.92
N VAL A 956 -1.96 -10.74 8.76
CA VAL A 956 -1.06 -9.60 8.98
C VAL A 956 0.21 -10.10 9.67
N GLY A 957 1.37 -9.55 9.29
CA GLY A 957 2.68 -9.99 9.81
C GLY A 957 2.84 -9.88 11.34
N ALA A 958 2.05 -9.03 12.02
CA ALA A 958 2.06 -8.86 13.47
C ALA A 958 1.30 -9.94 14.26
N VAL A 959 0.61 -10.86 13.58
CA VAL A 959 -0.20 -11.89 14.26
C VAL A 959 0.65 -12.84 15.12
N PRO A 960 1.79 -13.39 14.64
CA PRO A 960 2.63 -14.26 15.46
C PRO A 960 3.08 -13.58 16.76
N ASP A 961 3.60 -12.35 16.68
CA ASP A 961 4.01 -11.56 17.85
C ASP A 961 2.84 -11.35 18.82
N TYR A 962 1.68 -10.97 18.30
CA TYR A 962 0.50 -10.74 19.14
C TYR A 962 0.07 -12.02 19.87
N LEU A 963 0.03 -13.17 19.19
CA LEU A 963 -0.34 -14.44 19.81
C LEU A 963 0.68 -14.88 20.87
N GLY A 964 1.97 -14.73 20.58
CA GLY A 964 3.04 -15.01 21.53
C GLY A 964 2.94 -14.18 22.80
N LEU A 965 2.69 -12.88 22.66
CA LEU A 965 2.61 -11.96 23.80
C LEU A 965 1.30 -12.11 24.59
N SER A 966 0.16 -12.26 23.90
CA SER A 966 -1.15 -12.23 24.55
C SER A 966 -1.60 -13.58 25.09
N ILE A 967 -1.19 -14.68 24.46
CA ILE A 967 -1.64 -16.04 24.81
C ILE A 967 -0.48 -16.90 25.35
N GLY A 968 0.77 -16.46 25.19
CA GLY A 968 1.94 -17.23 25.63
C GLY A 968 2.21 -18.46 24.77
N VAL A 969 1.82 -18.43 23.48
CA VAL A 969 1.99 -19.55 22.54
C VAL A 969 3.12 -19.30 21.55
N VAL A 970 3.86 -20.35 21.19
CA VAL A 970 4.83 -20.26 20.09
C VAL A 970 4.08 -20.23 18.77
N ALA A 971 4.09 -19.09 18.08
CA ALA A 971 3.46 -18.91 16.79
C ALA A 971 4.50 -18.97 15.66
N ALA A 972 4.42 -20.00 14.82
CA ALA A 972 5.28 -20.14 13.64
C ALA A 972 4.52 -19.69 12.37
N PRO A 973 4.99 -18.66 11.64
CA PRO A 973 4.37 -18.27 10.38
C PRO A 973 4.56 -19.37 9.32
N ARG A 974 3.50 -19.68 8.57
CA ARG A 974 3.57 -20.55 7.39
C ARG A 974 3.32 -19.73 6.14
N PHE A 975 4.20 -19.88 5.16
CA PHE A 975 4.10 -19.22 3.86
C PHE A 975 3.71 -20.23 2.79
N TRP A 976 2.85 -19.82 1.87
CA TRP A 976 2.46 -20.59 0.70
C TRP A 976 2.68 -19.70 -0.52
N TYR A 977 3.30 -20.27 -1.55
CA TYR A 977 3.38 -19.57 -2.83
C TYR A 977 2.08 -19.82 -3.59
N GLU A 978 1.18 -18.85 -3.55
CA GLU A 978 -0.04 -18.89 -4.35
C GLU A 978 0.22 -18.31 -5.75
N LYS A 979 -0.21 -19.02 -6.79
CA LYS A 979 -0.09 -18.52 -8.16
C LYS A 979 -1.14 -17.41 -8.36
N PRO A 980 -0.75 -16.20 -8.81
CA PRO A 980 -1.73 -15.19 -9.22
C PRO A 980 -2.67 -15.78 -10.27
N GLY A 981 -3.97 -15.82 -9.98
CA GLY A 981 -5.02 -16.27 -10.89
C GLY A 981 -5.40 -17.76 -10.86
N LEU A 982 -5.07 -18.53 -9.81
CA LEU A 982 -5.57 -19.92 -9.64
C LEU A 982 -6.82 -20.05 -8.77
N VAL A 983 -7.31 -18.98 -8.14
CA VAL A 983 -8.63 -18.97 -7.49
C VAL A 983 -9.62 -18.27 -8.42
N ARG A 984 -10.44 -19.07 -9.09
CA ARG A 984 -11.72 -18.65 -9.65
C ARG A 984 -12.81 -18.85 -8.61
#